data_AF-A0A9Q5MX52-F1
#
_entry.id   AF-A0A9Q5MX52-F1
#
_cell.length_a   1.000
_cell.length_b   1.000
_cell.length_c   1.000
_cell.angle_alpha   90.00
_cell.angle_beta   90.00
_cell.angle_gamma   90.00
#
_symmetry.space_group_name_H-M   'P 1'
#
loop_
_entity.id
_entity.type
_entity.pdbx_description
1 polymer ?
#
loop_
_entity_poly.entity_id
_entity_poly.type
_entity_poly.pdbx_seq_one_letter_code
_entity_poly.pdbx_strand_id
1 'polypeptide(L)'
;MSVTVTGLHNVQELRDLFGRGMNSDVCAAGFKLNRRMPLSDDCSSVRRLQLYKLPADKQEMDRLSLQHRIWKLMAGELYPKEAESAVQNALHRAKDNLSPPMILDIGSGSGTWAVEMALKFPHAKVIGMDLIQSNPSFVPPNCMFVKADATAGLSDYVGQFDIVQCRSVAKHVSDAREFTRSVGKTVRPGGLFFFADAVTNIYNEKLEPYLLAEFKELGSENRLADNDRSWFARWMSEVTERWTTKAQQNTDGDKLHILINEVGQFEDVHQSTYWSPIGWDGENIVANRTAGAEIGKLMVLNVYDFLQSSKPSLLAAGLSKDVVETWVKNVQQEAVNPAKHMLMKWVITWATRKPDFLAEDIRHRKYRINFFFFPAGELSLRRCSLAQYTGHIARHVNFSLSRGSLVHPHIKTARKCSKTTQVVQIMRTHLVLAGLSASAFAQTISGSFDCLPAGNFNLCQNLWGANAGVGNQNSTLISATGDSVSWETVWTWANNENSVKSYANVESLTAKGVQLSDIASAPTSWSWTYKTQSSGIRADVSYDIWLGPASSGTPASSASAYEIMIWLSGKGGIQPVGSQTTTGVSLAGHNWNLWKGPNSNWQVLSFVSADGDITEFEADLNEFFGALTVSLHLRAAQYLVSNQGVSSSQFLQSIQTGTEPFTGSADLLTNSYSVSVSSK
;
A
#
# COMPACT_ATOMS: atom_id res chain seq x y z
N MET A 1 16.11 30.50 -19.95
CA MET A 1 17.19 30.62 -18.95
C MET A 1 17.58 29.22 -18.52
N SER A 2 18.83 28.82 -18.80
CA SER A 2 19.39 27.53 -18.38
C SER A 2 19.58 27.52 -16.87
N VAL A 3 18.94 26.57 -16.17
CA VAL A 3 19.29 26.26 -14.78
C VAL A 3 20.18 25.03 -14.82
N THR A 4 21.48 25.26 -14.62
CA THR A 4 22.48 24.23 -14.37
C THR A 4 22.15 23.58 -13.03
N VAL A 5 21.82 22.28 -13.02
CA VAL A 5 21.60 21.52 -11.78
C VAL A 5 22.95 20.97 -11.33
N THR A 6 23.66 21.75 -10.54
CA THR A 6 24.84 21.28 -9.78
C THR A 6 24.41 20.94 -8.35
N GLY A 7 24.67 19.70 -7.93
CA GLY A 7 24.66 19.29 -6.53
C GLY A 7 23.35 18.65 -6.06
N LEU A 8 23.20 17.34 -6.27
CA LEU A 8 22.29 16.49 -5.51
C LEU A 8 23.15 15.38 -4.91
N HIS A 9 23.42 15.48 -3.61
CA HIS A 9 24.37 14.60 -2.89
C HIS A 9 23.68 13.55 -2.02
N ASN A 10 22.35 13.52 -1.96
CA ASN A 10 21.63 12.61 -1.09
C ASN A 10 20.35 12.02 -1.72
N VAL A 11 20.21 10.72 -1.55
CA VAL A 11 19.10 9.83 -1.97
C VAL A 11 17.73 10.31 -1.47
N GLN A 12 17.72 11.05 -0.36
CA GLN A 12 16.50 11.61 0.23
C GLN A 12 15.84 12.65 -0.70
N GLU A 13 16.61 13.55 -1.31
CA GLU A 13 16.11 14.64 -2.16
C GLU A 13 15.46 14.13 -3.47
N LEU A 14 15.80 12.92 -3.90
CA LEU A 14 15.27 12.29 -5.11
C LEU A 14 13.90 11.63 -4.88
N ARG A 15 13.60 11.23 -3.64
CA ARG A 15 12.35 10.55 -3.24
C ARG A 15 11.16 11.51 -3.13
N ASP A 16 11.43 12.78 -2.83
CA ASP A 16 10.40 13.78 -2.50
C ASP A 16 9.63 14.32 -3.74
N LEU A 17 10.10 14.07 -4.97
CA LEU A 17 9.60 14.73 -6.19
C LEU A 17 8.41 14.03 -6.91
N PHE A 18 8.06 12.77 -6.63
CA PHE A 18 7.19 11.97 -7.53
C PHE A 18 5.85 11.45 -6.95
N GLY A 19 5.42 11.90 -5.77
CA GLY A 19 4.34 11.26 -5.00
C GLY A 19 2.89 11.79 -5.12
N ARG A 20 2.42 12.39 -6.21
CA ARG A 20 0.99 12.81 -6.32
C ARG A 20 0.11 11.74 -6.98
N GLY A 21 -0.84 11.18 -6.23
CA GLY A 21 -2.13 10.74 -6.78
C GLY A 21 -2.63 9.33 -6.40
N MET A 22 -3.80 9.33 -5.76
CA MET A 22 -4.90 8.34 -5.80
C MET A 22 -5.05 7.28 -4.67
N ASN A 23 -6.18 7.49 -3.97
CA ASN A 23 -6.80 6.93 -2.76
C ASN A 23 -7.20 5.43 -2.69
N SER A 24 -7.24 4.99 -1.42
CA SER A 24 -8.30 4.28 -0.63
C SER A 24 -8.51 2.76 -0.68
N ASP A 25 -8.22 2.14 0.48
CA ASP A 25 -9.14 1.43 1.42
C ASP A 25 -9.83 0.10 1.03
N VAL A 26 -10.01 -0.95 1.86
CA VAL A 26 -9.82 -1.22 3.32
C VAL A 26 -10.06 -2.74 3.59
N CYS A 27 -9.62 -3.22 4.77
CA CYS A 27 -10.11 -4.35 5.60
C CYS A 27 -9.43 -5.74 5.52
N ALA A 28 -8.83 -6.17 6.65
CA ALA A 28 -9.35 -7.31 7.42
C ALA A 28 -8.72 -7.45 8.83
N ALA A 29 -9.61 -7.73 9.79
CA ALA A 29 -9.33 -8.06 11.18
C ALA A 29 -8.68 -9.44 11.37
N GLY A 30 -7.93 -9.57 12.47
CA GLY A 30 -7.15 -10.76 12.80
C GLY A 30 -7.90 -11.87 13.56
N PHE A 31 -7.19 -12.98 13.76
CA PHE A 31 -7.42 -13.92 14.86
C PHE A 31 -6.08 -14.53 15.30
N LYS A 32 -5.73 -14.35 16.58
CA LYS A 32 -4.65 -15.07 17.26
C LYS A 32 -5.18 -16.40 17.79
N LEU A 33 -4.38 -17.46 17.69
CA LEU A 33 -4.48 -18.61 18.59
C LEU A 33 -3.09 -19.18 18.88
N ASN A 34 -2.63 -18.93 20.10
CA ASN A 34 -1.50 -19.62 20.72
C ASN A 34 -1.91 -21.06 21.06
N ARG A 35 -1.15 -22.06 20.58
CA ARG A 35 -0.88 -23.31 21.31
C ARG A 35 0.39 -23.96 20.76
N ARG A 36 1.30 -24.31 21.67
CA ARG A 36 2.53 -25.08 21.42
C ARG A 36 2.22 -26.53 21.05
N MET A 37 2.95 -27.06 20.05
CA MET A 37 3.48 -28.44 19.85
C MET A 37 3.45 -28.81 18.34
N PRO A 38 4.22 -29.80 17.87
CA PRO A 38 5.63 -30.15 18.11
C PRO A 38 6.43 -30.10 16.77
N LEU A 39 7.74 -30.31 16.84
CA LEU A 39 8.61 -30.50 15.67
C LEU A 39 8.06 -31.63 14.78
N SER A 40 7.62 -31.31 13.57
CA SER A 40 7.54 -32.25 12.46
C SER A 40 8.41 -31.73 11.33
N ASP A 41 9.47 -32.45 11.03
CA ASP A 41 10.36 -32.24 9.89
C ASP A 41 9.57 -32.26 8.58
N ASP A 42 9.19 -31.09 8.05
CA ASP A 42 8.72 -30.96 6.66
C ASP A 42 9.85 -30.36 5.80
N CYS A 43 10.75 -31.24 5.36
CA CYS A 43 11.85 -30.96 4.43
C CYS A 43 11.37 -30.35 3.08
N SER A 44 10.06 -30.41 2.76
CA SER A 44 9.48 -29.85 1.53
C SER A 44 9.22 -28.35 1.60
N SER A 45 9.03 -27.79 2.80
CA SER A 45 8.84 -26.36 3.02
C SER A 45 10.16 -25.59 2.91
N VAL A 46 11.26 -26.20 3.37
CA VAL A 46 12.63 -25.66 3.29
C VAL A 46 13.15 -25.64 1.85
N ARG A 47 12.82 -26.64 1.02
CA ARG A 47 13.17 -26.65 -0.42
C ARG A 47 12.41 -25.58 -1.23
N ARG A 48 11.16 -25.25 -0.86
CA ARG A 48 10.36 -24.24 -1.58
C ARG A 48 10.86 -22.80 -1.38
N LEU A 49 11.49 -22.51 -0.24
CA LEU A 49 12.18 -21.23 0.03
C LEU A 49 13.56 -21.13 -0.64
N GLN A 50 14.12 -22.21 -1.21
CA GLN A 50 15.42 -22.17 -1.93
C GLN A 50 15.31 -21.70 -3.39
N LEU A 51 14.09 -21.58 -3.93
CA LEU A 51 13.83 -21.09 -5.30
C LEU A 51 13.90 -19.57 -5.40
N TYR A 52 13.41 -18.85 -4.39
CA TYR A 52 13.43 -17.39 -4.36
C TYR A 52 14.80 -16.87 -3.91
N LYS A 53 15.46 -16.08 -4.76
CA LYS A 53 16.88 -15.68 -4.58
C LYS A 53 17.05 -14.38 -3.78
N LEU A 54 15.95 -13.70 -3.45
CA LEU A 54 15.90 -12.45 -2.70
C LEU A 54 15.08 -12.64 -1.40
N PRO A 55 15.17 -11.73 -0.43
CA PRO A 55 14.31 -11.75 0.75
C PRO A 55 12.87 -11.48 0.34
N ALA A 56 11.90 -12.11 0.99
CA ALA A 56 10.49 -11.83 0.75
C ALA A 56 9.86 -11.13 1.94
N ASP A 57 10.50 -10.02 2.29
CA ASP A 57 10.07 -9.14 3.35
C ASP A 57 9.42 -7.88 2.78
N LYS A 58 8.99 -7.00 3.67
CA LYS A 58 8.36 -5.74 3.30
C LYS A 58 9.25 -4.85 2.43
N GLN A 59 10.55 -4.84 2.69
CA GLN A 59 11.49 -3.98 1.98
C GLN A 59 11.63 -4.44 0.52
N GLU A 60 11.63 -5.74 0.28
CA GLU A 60 11.64 -6.25 -1.09
C GLU A 60 10.32 -5.96 -1.82
N MET A 61 9.17 -6.10 -1.16
CA MET A 61 7.86 -5.75 -1.76
C MET A 61 7.76 -4.28 -2.14
N ASP A 62 8.33 -3.41 -1.30
CA ASP A 62 8.46 -1.98 -1.54
C ASP A 62 9.36 -1.70 -2.76
N ARG A 63 10.51 -2.38 -2.85
CA ARG A 63 11.42 -2.30 -4.01
C ARG A 63 10.72 -2.76 -5.29
N LEU A 64 9.92 -3.82 -5.25
CA LEU A 64 9.14 -4.31 -6.40
C LEU A 64 8.06 -3.30 -6.84
N SER A 65 7.42 -2.62 -5.88
CA SER A 65 6.47 -1.53 -6.18
C SER A 65 7.15 -0.35 -6.87
N LEU A 66 8.35 0.00 -6.42
CA LEU A 66 9.19 1.01 -7.06
C LEU A 66 9.65 0.58 -8.46
N GLN A 67 10.04 -0.68 -8.61
CA GLN A 67 10.41 -1.24 -9.92
C GLN A 67 9.23 -1.21 -10.90
N HIS A 68 8.00 -1.47 -10.46
CA HIS A 68 6.79 -1.32 -11.27
C HIS A 68 6.59 0.11 -11.78
N ARG A 69 6.82 1.14 -10.94
CA ARG A 69 6.79 2.55 -11.36
C ARG A 69 7.80 2.82 -12.48
N ILE A 70 9.03 2.29 -12.35
CA ILE A 70 10.07 2.43 -13.38
C ILE A 70 9.62 1.80 -14.70
N TRP A 71 9.04 0.59 -14.67
CA TRP A 71 8.49 -0.06 -15.85
C TRP A 71 7.41 0.76 -16.54
N LYS A 72 6.49 1.37 -15.79
CA LYS A 72 5.45 2.25 -16.36
C LYS A 72 6.02 3.50 -17.00
N LEU A 73 7.01 4.13 -16.36
CA LEU A 73 7.67 5.31 -16.92
C LEU A 73 8.41 4.98 -18.21
N MET A 74 9.04 3.80 -18.28
CA MET A 74 9.72 3.32 -19.49
C MET A 74 8.74 2.98 -20.63
N ALA A 75 7.70 2.20 -20.33
CA ALA A 75 6.72 1.78 -21.35
C ALA A 75 5.68 2.86 -21.69
N GLY A 76 5.59 3.91 -20.85
CA GLY A 76 4.53 4.93 -20.88
C GLY A 76 3.21 4.47 -20.25
N GLU A 77 2.98 3.15 -20.12
CA GLU A 77 1.73 2.53 -19.70
C GLU A 77 2.02 1.17 -19.00
N LEU A 78 0.97 0.37 -18.72
CA LEU A 78 1.08 -0.97 -18.09
C LEU A 78 1.79 -2.03 -18.94
N TYR A 79 1.83 -1.82 -20.26
CA TYR A 79 2.43 -2.69 -21.27
C TYR A 79 2.88 -1.82 -22.48
N PRO A 80 3.70 -2.34 -23.40
CA PRO A 80 4.17 -1.60 -24.57
C PRO A 80 3.03 -1.01 -25.39
N LYS A 81 3.17 0.24 -25.84
CA LYS A 81 2.14 0.94 -26.64
C LYS A 81 1.82 0.19 -27.94
N GLU A 82 2.82 -0.47 -28.51
CA GLU A 82 2.70 -1.29 -29.72
C GLU A 82 1.77 -2.50 -29.50
N ALA A 83 1.61 -2.95 -28.26
CA ALA A 83 0.72 -4.05 -27.89
C ALA A 83 -0.73 -3.62 -27.64
N GLU A 84 -1.06 -2.32 -27.61
CA GLU A 84 -2.38 -1.81 -27.22
C GLU A 84 -3.51 -2.44 -28.05
N SER A 85 -3.39 -2.45 -29.39
CA SER A 85 -4.41 -3.06 -30.25
C SER A 85 -4.58 -4.55 -29.99
N ALA A 86 -3.49 -5.28 -29.74
CA ALA A 86 -3.54 -6.70 -29.44
C ALA A 86 -4.19 -6.96 -28.07
N VAL A 87 -3.86 -6.15 -27.06
CA VAL A 87 -4.45 -6.23 -25.71
C VAL A 87 -5.95 -5.95 -25.76
N GLN A 88 -6.36 -4.90 -26.46
CA GLN A 88 -7.78 -4.58 -26.64
C GLN A 88 -8.51 -5.73 -27.32
N ASN A 89 -7.95 -6.29 -28.40
CA ASN A 89 -8.55 -7.43 -29.09
C ASN A 89 -8.65 -8.68 -28.20
N ALA A 90 -7.60 -8.99 -27.44
CA ALA A 90 -7.58 -10.14 -26.53
C ALA A 90 -8.61 -10.01 -25.39
N LEU A 91 -8.87 -8.78 -24.92
CA LEU A 91 -9.83 -8.49 -23.85
C LEU A 91 -11.22 -8.09 -24.36
N HIS A 92 -11.41 -7.96 -25.68
CA HIS A 92 -12.69 -7.66 -26.30
C HIS A 92 -13.41 -8.97 -26.65
N ARG A 93 -14.30 -9.42 -25.77
CA ARG A 93 -15.16 -10.58 -26.07
C ARG A 93 -16.44 -10.15 -26.76
N ALA A 94 -16.85 -10.93 -27.76
CA ALA A 94 -18.18 -10.84 -28.35
C ALA A 94 -19.25 -10.98 -27.25
N LYS A 95 -20.34 -10.22 -27.37
CA LYS A 95 -21.46 -10.12 -26.39
C LYS A 95 -22.09 -11.48 -26.03
N ASP A 96 -21.81 -12.52 -26.80
CA ASP A 96 -22.44 -13.84 -26.70
C ASP A 96 -21.64 -14.80 -25.79
N ASN A 97 -20.43 -14.42 -25.36
CA ASN A 97 -19.60 -15.22 -24.47
C ASN A 97 -19.94 -14.96 -22.98
N LEU A 98 -20.46 -15.99 -22.31
CA LEU A 98 -20.95 -15.93 -20.92
C LEU A 98 -19.86 -15.75 -19.83
N SER A 99 -18.57 -15.71 -20.19
CA SER A 99 -17.48 -15.56 -19.21
C SER A 99 -16.61 -14.32 -19.50
N PRO A 100 -16.20 -13.57 -18.46
CA PRO A 100 -15.34 -12.40 -18.63
C PRO A 100 -13.95 -12.81 -19.14
N PRO A 101 -13.21 -11.89 -19.80
CA PRO A 101 -11.80 -12.06 -20.07
C PRO A 101 -11.02 -12.31 -18.78
N MET A 102 -9.93 -13.07 -18.85
CA MET A 102 -9.08 -13.38 -17.70
C MET A 102 -7.62 -13.05 -17.95
N ILE A 103 -6.99 -12.44 -16.95
CA ILE A 103 -5.59 -12.01 -16.95
C ILE A 103 -4.88 -12.70 -15.79
N LEU A 104 -3.68 -13.24 -16.05
CA LEU A 104 -2.80 -13.82 -15.04
C LEU A 104 -1.49 -13.04 -14.96
N ASP A 105 -1.13 -12.60 -13.76
CA ASP A 105 0.17 -12.02 -13.41
C ASP A 105 0.97 -13.05 -12.61
N ILE A 106 1.99 -13.67 -13.22
CA ILE A 106 2.84 -14.67 -12.57
C ILE A 106 4.11 -13.98 -12.04
N GLY A 107 4.40 -14.22 -10.76
CA GLY A 107 5.39 -13.46 -10.01
C GLY A 107 4.87 -12.07 -9.67
N SER A 108 3.62 -11.99 -9.19
CA SER A 108 2.93 -10.72 -8.99
C SER A 108 3.60 -9.81 -7.97
N GLY A 109 4.49 -10.32 -7.11
CA GLY A 109 5.28 -9.52 -6.17
C GLY A 109 4.40 -8.66 -5.26
N SER A 110 4.54 -7.34 -5.35
CA SER A 110 3.71 -6.38 -4.62
C SER A 110 2.22 -6.41 -5.02
N GLY A 111 1.90 -6.97 -6.19
CA GLY A 111 0.56 -7.02 -6.77
C GLY A 111 0.13 -5.74 -7.49
N THR A 112 0.98 -4.72 -7.55
CA THR A 112 0.62 -3.39 -8.09
C THR A 112 0.23 -3.44 -9.56
N TRP A 113 0.91 -4.24 -10.40
CA TRP A 113 0.55 -4.38 -11.81
C TRP A 113 -0.82 -5.01 -12.00
N ALA A 114 -1.11 -6.10 -11.27
CA ALA A 114 -2.41 -6.77 -11.30
C ALA A 114 -3.56 -5.84 -10.88
N VAL A 115 -3.37 -5.05 -9.82
CA VAL A 115 -4.35 -4.05 -9.36
C VAL A 115 -4.62 -3.01 -10.44
N GLU A 116 -3.58 -2.45 -11.05
CA GLU A 116 -3.76 -1.41 -12.07
C GLU A 116 -4.36 -1.95 -13.38
N MET A 117 -4.04 -3.19 -13.77
CA MET A 117 -4.71 -3.86 -14.89
C MET A 117 -6.19 -4.11 -14.61
N ALA A 118 -6.54 -4.48 -13.38
CA ALA A 118 -7.92 -4.68 -12.97
C ALA A 118 -8.72 -3.36 -12.97
N LEU A 119 -8.08 -2.25 -12.61
CA LEU A 119 -8.66 -0.90 -12.73
C LEU A 119 -8.80 -0.45 -14.19
N LYS A 120 -7.82 -0.72 -15.05
CA LYS A 120 -7.86 -0.38 -16.48
C LYS A 120 -8.91 -1.19 -17.24
N PHE A 121 -9.15 -2.45 -16.86
CA PHE A 121 -10.09 -3.36 -17.51
C PHE A 121 -11.09 -3.95 -16.50
N PRO A 122 -12.09 -3.16 -16.04
CA PRO A 122 -13.03 -3.58 -14.99
C PRO A 122 -13.91 -4.77 -15.40
N HIS A 123 -14.04 -5.07 -16.70
CA HIS A 123 -14.77 -6.23 -17.21
C HIS A 123 -13.94 -7.52 -17.25
N ALA A 124 -12.61 -7.43 -17.09
CA ALA A 124 -11.72 -8.57 -17.03
C ALA A 124 -11.50 -9.01 -15.57
N LYS A 125 -11.29 -10.31 -15.36
CA LYS A 125 -10.83 -10.85 -14.08
C LYS A 125 -9.31 -10.94 -14.06
N VAL A 126 -8.68 -10.47 -12.99
CA VAL A 126 -7.23 -10.48 -12.84
C VAL A 126 -6.83 -11.37 -11.67
N ILE A 127 -5.86 -12.25 -11.90
CA ILE A 127 -5.29 -13.12 -10.87
C ILE A 127 -3.79 -12.80 -10.76
N GLY A 128 -3.36 -12.35 -9.59
CA GLY A 128 -1.94 -12.31 -9.24
C GLY A 128 -1.54 -13.63 -8.59
N MET A 129 -0.46 -14.24 -9.08
CA MET A 129 0.09 -15.49 -8.58
C MET A 129 1.55 -15.28 -8.18
N ASP A 130 1.88 -15.66 -6.95
CA ASP A 130 3.26 -15.58 -6.47
C ASP A 130 3.55 -16.65 -5.41
N LEU A 131 4.82 -17.00 -5.21
CA LEU A 131 5.27 -17.91 -4.15
C LEU A 131 4.87 -17.39 -2.78
N ILE A 132 4.75 -16.07 -2.63
CA ILE A 132 4.35 -15.39 -1.42
C ILE A 132 3.16 -14.51 -1.71
N GLN A 133 2.15 -14.57 -0.85
CA GLN A 133 0.90 -13.87 -1.09
C GLN A 133 1.14 -12.36 -1.15
N SER A 134 0.86 -11.77 -2.32
CA SER A 134 0.80 -10.32 -2.48
C SER A 134 -0.26 -9.73 -1.54
N ASN A 135 0.07 -8.60 -0.91
CA ASN A 135 -0.81 -7.93 0.04
C ASN A 135 -0.87 -6.42 -0.25
N PRO A 136 -1.39 -6.01 -1.42
CA PRO A 136 -1.55 -4.58 -1.73
C PRO A 136 -2.60 -3.95 -0.80
N SER A 137 -2.48 -2.64 -0.58
CA SER A 137 -3.38 -1.89 0.31
C SER A 137 -4.83 -1.83 -0.18
N PHE A 138 -5.03 -2.01 -1.49
CA PHE A 138 -6.34 -2.03 -2.13
C PHE A 138 -6.39 -3.13 -3.19
N VAL A 139 -7.50 -3.88 -3.22
CA VAL A 139 -7.75 -4.94 -4.22
C VAL A 139 -9.12 -4.69 -4.87
N PRO A 140 -9.17 -4.37 -6.18
CA PRO A 140 -10.42 -4.22 -6.91
C PRO A 140 -11.27 -5.51 -6.86
N PRO A 141 -12.62 -5.43 -6.93
CA PRO A 141 -13.49 -6.62 -6.86
C PRO A 141 -13.26 -7.66 -7.96
N ASN A 142 -12.67 -7.25 -9.08
CA ASN A 142 -12.29 -8.12 -10.21
C ASN A 142 -10.85 -8.63 -10.14
N CYS A 143 -10.12 -8.38 -9.04
CA CYS A 143 -8.75 -8.79 -8.81
C CYS A 143 -8.66 -9.75 -7.62
N MET A 144 -7.77 -10.74 -7.67
CA MET A 144 -7.47 -11.61 -6.53
C MET A 144 -6.02 -12.09 -6.57
N PHE A 145 -5.50 -12.47 -5.40
CA PHE A 145 -4.13 -12.97 -5.25
C PHE A 145 -4.11 -14.40 -4.73
N VAL A 146 -3.29 -15.23 -5.35
CA VAL A 146 -3.14 -16.66 -5.04
C VAL A 146 -1.68 -16.96 -4.73
N LYS A 147 -1.43 -17.58 -3.58
CA LYS A 147 -0.12 -18.11 -3.24
C LYS A 147 0.08 -19.45 -3.96
N ALA A 148 0.95 -19.50 -4.97
CA ALA A 148 1.29 -20.73 -5.69
C ALA A 148 2.69 -20.70 -6.29
N ASP A 149 3.27 -21.88 -6.47
CA ASP A 149 4.53 -22.07 -7.17
C ASP A 149 4.25 -22.36 -8.65
N ALA A 150 4.46 -21.35 -9.51
CA ALA A 150 4.25 -21.49 -10.95
C ALA A 150 5.25 -22.48 -11.61
N THR A 151 6.34 -22.83 -10.93
CA THR A 151 7.31 -23.85 -11.40
C THR A 151 6.87 -25.27 -11.08
N ALA A 152 5.95 -25.45 -10.11
CA ALA A 152 5.38 -26.74 -9.76
C ALA A 152 4.31 -27.24 -10.76
N GLY A 153 4.01 -26.44 -11.78
CA GLY A 153 3.09 -26.76 -12.87
C GLY A 153 1.80 -25.95 -12.85
N LEU A 154 1.30 -25.60 -14.03
CA LEU A 154 0.10 -24.77 -14.21
C LEU A 154 -1.06 -25.54 -14.87
N SER A 155 -1.10 -26.87 -14.68
CA SER A 155 -2.04 -27.76 -15.38
C SER A 155 -3.52 -27.46 -15.09
N ASP A 156 -3.82 -26.90 -13.92
CA ASP A 156 -5.19 -26.54 -13.54
C ASP A 156 -5.69 -25.29 -14.25
N TYR A 157 -4.81 -24.58 -14.97
CA TYR A 157 -5.07 -23.29 -15.61
C TYR A 157 -5.06 -23.35 -17.14
N VAL A 158 -5.05 -24.55 -17.73
CA VAL A 158 -4.94 -24.73 -19.19
C VAL A 158 -6.05 -23.99 -19.96
N GLY A 159 -5.65 -23.16 -20.92
CA GLY A 159 -6.55 -22.42 -21.80
C GLY A 159 -7.52 -21.47 -21.08
N GLN A 160 -7.14 -20.93 -19.92
CA GLN A 160 -8.01 -20.09 -19.11
C GLN A 160 -7.83 -18.60 -19.37
N PHE A 161 -6.63 -18.15 -19.71
CA PHE A 161 -6.27 -16.73 -19.71
C PHE A 161 -6.18 -16.15 -21.12
N ASP A 162 -6.73 -14.96 -21.31
CA ASP A 162 -6.60 -14.18 -22.53
C ASP A 162 -5.28 -13.37 -22.53
N ILE A 163 -4.76 -13.02 -21.35
CA ILE A 163 -3.45 -12.41 -21.16
C ILE A 163 -2.72 -13.11 -20.00
N VAL A 164 -1.45 -13.46 -20.21
CA VAL A 164 -0.53 -13.86 -19.13
C VAL A 164 0.68 -12.94 -19.16
N GLN A 165 1.12 -12.46 -17.99
CA GLN A 165 2.30 -11.64 -17.84
C GLN A 165 3.29 -12.27 -16.84
N CYS A 166 4.57 -12.22 -17.17
CA CYS A 166 5.68 -12.54 -16.26
C CYS A 166 6.72 -11.42 -16.33
N ARG A 167 7.06 -10.80 -15.21
CA ARG A 167 8.03 -9.69 -15.16
C ARG A 167 9.06 -9.92 -14.07
N SER A 168 10.35 -9.84 -14.41
CA SER A 168 11.47 -10.06 -13.49
C SER A 168 11.45 -11.45 -12.83
N VAL A 169 10.95 -12.47 -13.55
CA VAL A 169 10.81 -13.86 -13.06
C VAL A 169 11.82 -14.80 -13.72
N ALA A 170 12.36 -14.47 -14.89
CA ALA A 170 13.09 -15.42 -15.73
C ALA A 170 14.32 -16.01 -15.02
N LYS A 171 15.03 -15.19 -14.24
CA LYS A 171 16.21 -15.62 -13.47
C LYS A 171 15.88 -16.41 -12.20
N HIS A 172 14.60 -16.47 -11.80
CA HIS A 172 14.14 -17.16 -10.59
C HIS A 172 13.50 -18.52 -10.87
N VAL A 173 13.33 -18.90 -12.14
CA VAL A 173 12.85 -20.22 -12.54
C VAL A 173 14.02 -21.16 -12.85
N SER A 174 13.93 -22.43 -12.47
CA SER A 174 15.01 -23.41 -12.62
C SER A 174 15.17 -23.94 -14.06
N ASP A 175 14.05 -24.10 -14.79
CA ASP A 175 14.00 -24.44 -16.21
C ASP A 175 13.11 -23.43 -16.92
N ALA A 176 13.72 -22.41 -17.53
CA ALA A 176 12.99 -21.34 -18.18
C ALA A 176 12.21 -21.83 -19.41
N ARG A 177 12.69 -22.85 -20.11
CA ARG A 177 12.04 -23.39 -21.32
C ARG A 177 10.79 -24.19 -20.96
N GLU A 178 10.85 -25.05 -19.94
CA GLU A 178 9.66 -25.73 -19.43
C GLU A 178 8.68 -24.76 -18.77
N PHE A 179 9.18 -23.76 -18.04
CA PHE A 179 8.33 -22.70 -17.49
C PHE A 179 7.55 -21.98 -18.60
N THR A 180 8.23 -21.50 -19.65
CA THR A 180 7.57 -20.85 -20.81
C THR A 180 6.57 -21.78 -21.50
N ARG A 181 6.88 -23.08 -21.62
CA ARG A 181 5.96 -24.09 -22.17
C ARG A 181 4.71 -24.29 -21.31
N SER A 182 4.88 -24.34 -20.00
CA SER A 182 3.79 -24.47 -19.02
C SER A 182 2.89 -23.25 -19.06
N VAL A 183 3.47 -22.04 -19.10
CA VAL A 183 2.74 -20.78 -19.27
C VAL A 183 1.97 -20.77 -20.58
N GLY A 184 2.58 -21.16 -21.70
CA GLY A 184 1.89 -21.23 -22.99
C GLY A 184 0.69 -22.16 -23.02
N LYS A 185 0.60 -23.16 -22.14
CA LYS A 185 -0.60 -24.00 -21.99
C LYS A 185 -1.75 -23.28 -21.29
N THR A 186 -1.49 -22.29 -20.45
CA THR A 186 -2.54 -21.55 -19.73
C THR A 186 -3.18 -20.45 -20.59
N VAL A 187 -2.45 -19.96 -21.59
CA VAL A 187 -2.92 -18.96 -22.55
C VAL A 187 -3.91 -19.60 -23.53
N ARG A 188 -5.07 -18.95 -23.72
CA ARG A 188 -6.07 -19.31 -24.74
C ARG A 188 -5.51 -19.13 -26.15
N PRO A 189 -6.00 -19.87 -27.15
CA PRO A 189 -5.65 -19.58 -28.55
C PRO A 189 -6.05 -18.13 -28.90
N GLY A 190 -5.16 -17.39 -29.54
CA GLY A 190 -5.29 -15.95 -29.81
C GLY A 190 -5.02 -15.04 -28.61
N GLY A 191 -4.79 -15.58 -27.41
CA GLY A 191 -4.40 -14.81 -26.23
C GLY A 191 -2.94 -14.38 -26.26
N LEU A 192 -2.55 -13.49 -25.36
CA LEU A 192 -1.22 -12.89 -25.31
C LEU A 192 -0.39 -13.42 -24.14
N PHE A 193 0.91 -13.56 -24.38
CA PHE A 193 1.91 -13.78 -23.34
C PHE A 193 2.92 -12.64 -23.35
N PHE A 194 3.09 -11.96 -22.22
CA PHE A 194 4.12 -10.97 -21.97
C PHE A 194 5.20 -11.55 -21.07
N PHE A 195 6.46 -11.47 -21.50
CA PHE A 195 7.63 -11.85 -20.72
C PHE A 195 8.64 -10.71 -20.71
N ALA A 196 8.92 -10.18 -19.52
CA ALA A 196 9.78 -9.02 -19.34
C ALA A 196 10.88 -9.29 -18.31
N ASP A 197 12.12 -8.89 -18.61
CA ASP A 197 13.23 -8.94 -17.66
C ASP A 197 14.31 -7.92 -18.03
N ALA A 198 15.25 -7.70 -17.11
CA ALA A 198 16.43 -6.89 -17.37
C ALA A 198 17.51 -7.69 -18.08
N VAL A 199 18.43 -6.97 -18.74
CA VAL A 199 19.71 -7.53 -19.18
C VAL A 199 20.73 -7.34 -18.07
N THR A 200 21.58 -8.35 -17.87
CA THR A 200 22.58 -8.38 -16.79
C THR A 200 23.60 -7.23 -16.89
N ASN A 201 23.99 -6.85 -18.11
CA ASN A 201 25.01 -5.85 -18.33
C ASN A 201 24.51 -4.44 -17.95
N ILE A 202 25.42 -3.65 -17.38
CA ILE A 202 25.24 -2.21 -17.18
C ILE A 202 25.99 -1.49 -18.28
N TYR A 203 25.36 -0.50 -18.89
CA TYR A 203 25.86 0.19 -20.08
C TYR A 203 26.23 1.64 -19.75
N ASN A 204 27.18 2.18 -20.51
CA ASN A 204 27.53 3.60 -20.50
C ASN A 204 26.59 4.41 -21.42
N GLU A 205 26.76 5.73 -21.46
CA GLU A 205 26.01 6.66 -22.31
C GLU A 205 26.19 6.42 -23.82
N LYS A 206 27.18 5.62 -24.24
CA LYS A 206 27.38 5.19 -25.62
C LYS A 206 26.68 3.88 -25.94
N LEU A 207 25.91 3.32 -25.01
CA LEU A 207 25.26 2.02 -25.08
C LEU A 207 26.27 0.85 -25.21
N GLU A 208 27.46 1.02 -24.65
CA GLU A 208 28.49 -0.02 -24.55
C GLU A 208 28.51 -0.57 -23.11
N PRO A 209 28.65 -1.90 -22.91
CA PRO A 209 28.76 -2.46 -21.57
C PRO A 209 29.97 -1.92 -20.82
N TYR A 210 29.79 -1.50 -19.56
CA TYR A 210 30.91 -1.19 -18.69
C TYR A 210 31.77 -2.44 -18.45
N LEU A 211 33.08 -2.24 -18.40
CA LEU A 211 33.99 -3.27 -17.91
C LEU A 211 33.75 -3.49 -16.41
N LEU A 212 34.03 -4.69 -15.93
CA LEU A 212 33.86 -5.00 -14.52
C LEU A 212 34.99 -4.37 -13.70
N ALA A 213 34.66 -3.77 -12.56
CA ALA A 213 35.68 -3.28 -11.62
C ALA A 213 36.64 -4.41 -11.17
N GLU A 214 37.92 -4.08 -11.01
CA GLU A 214 38.97 -5.03 -10.60
C GLU A 214 39.24 -4.96 -9.09
N PHE A 215 39.49 -6.11 -8.49
CA PHE A 215 39.98 -6.23 -7.13
C PHE A 215 41.51 -6.23 -7.17
N LYS A 216 42.17 -5.18 -6.67
CA LYS A 216 43.63 -5.19 -6.43
C LYS A 216 43.87 -5.12 -4.93
N GLU A 217 44.78 -5.97 -4.44
CA GLU A 217 45.18 -6.00 -3.03
C GLU A 217 45.65 -4.61 -2.56
N LEU A 218 45.41 -4.32 -1.28
CA LEU A 218 45.79 -3.07 -0.61
C LEU A 218 47.27 -2.73 -0.86
N GLY A 219 47.52 -1.66 -1.61
CA GLY A 219 48.87 -1.15 -1.86
C GLY A 219 49.07 -0.40 -3.18
N SER A 220 48.18 -0.53 -4.16
CA SER A 220 48.20 0.31 -5.37
C SER A 220 47.24 1.48 -5.24
N GLU A 221 47.70 2.70 -5.49
CA GLU A 221 46.95 3.95 -5.39
C GLU A 221 45.51 3.84 -5.93
N ASN A 222 44.54 4.26 -5.10
CA ASN A 222 43.13 4.39 -5.44
C ASN A 222 42.95 5.34 -6.62
N ARG A 223 42.90 4.81 -7.84
CA ARG A 223 42.29 5.52 -8.97
C ARG A 223 40.80 5.23 -8.97
N LEU A 224 40.04 6.04 -8.22
CA LEU A 224 38.60 6.24 -8.37
C LEU A 224 38.20 6.83 -9.74
N ALA A 225 39.08 6.70 -10.76
CA ALA A 225 39.03 7.41 -12.03
C ALA A 225 39.21 6.47 -13.24
N ASP A 226 38.80 5.20 -13.13
CA ASP A 226 38.63 4.35 -14.31
C ASP A 226 37.19 4.51 -14.82
N ASN A 227 36.99 5.49 -15.71
CA ASN A 227 35.67 5.83 -16.25
C ASN A 227 35.05 4.67 -17.05
N ASP A 228 35.83 3.68 -17.47
CA ASP A 228 35.35 2.58 -18.31
C ASP A 228 34.93 1.34 -17.50
N ARG A 229 35.11 1.36 -16.16
CA ARG A 229 34.75 0.24 -15.27
C ARG A 229 33.65 0.57 -14.28
N SER A 230 32.83 -0.41 -13.92
CA SER A 230 31.72 -0.23 -12.98
C SER A 230 31.71 -1.26 -11.86
N TRP A 231 31.53 -0.78 -10.63
CA TRP A 231 31.27 -1.61 -9.47
C TRP A 231 29.86 -2.18 -9.50
N PHE A 232 28.89 -1.45 -10.03
CA PHE A 232 27.55 -1.98 -10.20
C PHE A 232 27.52 -3.09 -11.27
N ALA A 233 28.24 -2.92 -12.37
CA ALA A 233 28.41 -3.99 -13.37
C ALA A 233 29.07 -5.24 -12.75
N ARG A 234 30.12 -5.06 -11.92
CA ARG A 234 30.74 -6.15 -11.15
C ARG A 234 29.70 -6.84 -10.27
N TRP A 235 28.95 -6.09 -9.48
CA TRP A 235 27.93 -6.66 -8.59
C TRP A 235 26.89 -7.48 -9.36
N MET A 236 26.34 -6.93 -10.45
CA MET A 236 25.34 -7.60 -11.28
C MET A 236 25.87 -8.89 -11.92
N SER A 237 27.12 -8.88 -12.39
CA SER A 237 27.79 -10.07 -12.94
C SER A 237 27.91 -11.16 -11.87
N GLU A 238 28.42 -10.80 -10.69
CA GLU A 238 28.71 -11.76 -9.61
C GLU A 238 27.42 -12.37 -9.04
N VAL A 239 26.38 -11.54 -8.85
CA VAL A 239 25.07 -12.02 -8.42
C VAL A 239 24.45 -12.93 -9.47
N THR A 240 24.48 -12.53 -10.75
CA THR A 240 23.87 -13.32 -11.83
C THR A 240 24.58 -14.66 -12.03
N GLU A 241 25.91 -14.69 -12.07
CA GLU A 241 26.69 -15.93 -12.24
C GLU A 241 26.38 -16.95 -11.14
N ARG A 242 26.07 -16.49 -9.92
CA ARG A 242 25.72 -17.34 -8.77
C ARG A 242 24.26 -17.78 -8.78
N TRP A 243 23.38 -17.03 -9.43
CA TRP A 243 21.97 -17.37 -9.56
C TRP A 243 21.70 -18.28 -10.75
N THR A 244 22.49 -18.17 -11.82
CA THR A 244 22.29 -18.88 -13.07
C THR A 244 22.93 -20.27 -13.04
N THR A 245 22.10 -21.30 -13.18
CA THR A 245 22.51 -22.67 -13.45
C THR A 245 22.57 -22.94 -14.96
N LYS A 246 23.19 -24.06 -15.37
CA LYS A 246 23.19 -24.49 -16.80
C LYS A 246 21.79 -24.65 -17.40
N ALA A 247 20.75 -24.84 -16.59
CA ALA A 247 19.36 -24.98 -17.01
C ALA A 247 18.64 -23.63 -17.20
N GLN A 248 19.22 -22.52 -16.75
CA GLN A 248 18.66 -21.16 -16.85
C GLN A 248 19.24 -20.41 -18.05
N GLN A 249 19.16 -21.02 -19.22
CA GLN A 249 19.60 -20.38 -20.46
C GLN A 249 18.55 -19.37 -20.94
N ASN A 250 19.00 -18.33 -21.63
CA ASN A 250 18.14 -17.35 -22.30
C ASN A 250 17.20 -16.56 -21.36
N THR A 251 17.56 -16.41 -20.09
CA THR A 251 16.77 -15.66 -19.08
C THR A 251 17.12 -14.17 -18.99
N ASP A 252 18.11 -13.69 -19.74
CA ASP A 252 18.31 -12.25 -19.92
C ASP A 252 17.16 -11.67 -20.75
N GLY A 253 16.75 -10.44 -20.46
CA GLY A 253 15.63 -9.79 -21.13
C GLY A 253 15.70 -9.85 -22.66
N ASP A 254 16.88 -9.64 -23.25
CA ASP A 254 17.06 -9.66 -24.70
C ASP A 254 17.01 -11.06 -25.33
N LYS A 255 17.07 -12.12 -24.53
CA LYS A 255 16.98 -13.52 -24.98
C LYS A 255 15.60 -14.15 -24.77
N LEU A 256 14.65 -13.46 -24.13
CA LEU A 256 13.31 -14.02 -23.85
C LEU A 256 12.54 -14.42 -25.12
N HIS A 257 12.75 -13.73 -26.23
CA HIS A 257 12.17 -14.08 -27.53
C HIS A 257 12.64 -15.46 -28.03
N ILE A 258 13.85 -15.89 -27.66
CA ILE A 258 14.37 -17.22 -28.00
C ILE A 258 13.55 -18.28 -27.27
N LEU A 259 13.30 -18.11 -25.96
CA LEU A 259 12.47 -19.03 -25.16
C LEU A 259 11.06 -19.15 -25.73
N ILE A 260 10.44 -18.03 -26.09
CA ILE A 260 9.07 -18.00 -26.66
C ILE A 260 9.03 -18.72 -28.02
N ASN A 261 10.04 -18.54 -28.87
CA ASN A 261 10.11 -19.21 -30.16
C ASN A 261 10.40 -20.72 -30.03
N GLU A 262 11.31 -21.11 -29.15
CA GLU A 262 11.75 -22.50 -28.96
C GLU A 262 10.65 -23.45 -28.45
N VAL A 263 9.65 -22.92 -27.73
CA VAL A 263 8.50 -23.73 -27.30
C VAL A 263 7.49 -23.97 -28.42
N GLY A 264 7.56 -23.21 -29.52
CA GLY A 264 6.73 -23.38 -30.72
C GLY A 264 5.24 -23.04 -30.56
N GLN A 265 4.81 -22.64 -29.36
CA GLN A 265 3.40 -22.38 -29.00
C GLN A 265 2.90 -21.00 -29.43
N PHE A 266 3.80 -20.06 -29.72
CA PHE A 266 3.46 -18.66 -29.98
C PHE A 266 3.85 -18.25 -31.40
N GLU A 267 3.17 -17.22 -31.89
CA GLU A 267 3.39 -16.51 -33.15
C GLU A 267 3.34 -15.00 -32.90
N ASP A 268 3.60 -14.18 -33.92
CA ASP A 268 3.65 -12.71 -33.79
C ASP A 268 4.50 -12.26 -32.60
N VAL A 269 5.75 -12.73 -32.55
CA VAL A 269 6.68 -12.41 -31.47
C VAL A 269 7.24 -11.00 -31.69
N HIS A 270 6.96 -10.12 -30.74
CA HIS A 270 7.42 -8.74 -30.72
C HIS A 270 8.34 -8.49 -29.52
N GLN A 271 9.23 -7.52 -29.66
CA GLN A 271 10.14 -7.11 -28.59
C GLN A 271 10.29 -5.59 -28.57
N SER A 272 10.18 -5.01 -27.38
CA SER A 272 10.51 -3.61 -27.11
C SER A 272 11.64 -3.52 -26.10
N THR A 273 12.61 -2.65 -26.39
CA THR A 273 13.76 -2.36 -25.52
C THR A 273 13.60 -1.00 -24.86
N TYR A 274 13.87 -0.94 -23.57
CA TYR A 274 13.86 0.27 -22.77
C TYR A 274 15.17 0.44 -22.03
N TRP A 275 15.52 1.69 -21.74
CA TRP A 275 16.73 2.06 -21.03
C TRP A 275 16.35 2.85 -19.79
N SER A 276 16.84 2.40 -18.63
CA SER A 276 16.69 3.14 -17.39
C SER A 276 18.03 3.78 -17.01
N PRO A 277 18.17 5.12 -17.04
CA PRO A 277 19.34 5.76 -16.47
C PRO A 277 19.39 5.53 -14.97
N ILE A 278 20.59 5.59 -14.39
CA ILE A 278 20.85 5.43 -12.95
C ILE A 278 21.63 6.66 -12.50
N GLY A 279 20.98 7.55 -11.73
CA GLY A 279 21.62 8.76 -11.22
C GLY A 279 21.72 9.94 -12.17
N TRP A 280 21.17 9.84 -13.39
CA TRP A 280 21.16 10.91 -14.39
C TRP A 280 19.88 10.87 -15.24
N ASP A 281 19.70 11.80 -16.19
CA ASP A 281 18.45 11.99 -16.93
C ASP A 281 18.32 11.15 -18.22
N GLY A 282 19.37 10.45 -18.64
CA GLY A 282 19.36 9.60 -19.84
C GLY A 282 19.28 10.38 -21.15
N GLU A 283 19.80 11.61 -21.19
CA GLU A 283 19.77 12.53 -22.34
C GLU A 283 20.00 11.81 -23.68
N ASN A 284 19.11 12.04 -24.65
CA ASN A 284 19.09 11.45 -26.01
C ASN A 284 18.92 9.92 -26.10
N ILE A 285 18.79 9.21 -24.98
CA ILE A 285 18.59 7.76 -24.93
C ILE A 285 17.16 7.42 -24.51
N VAL A 286 16.64 8.13 -23.50
CA VAL A 286 15.26 7.99 -23.07
C VAL A 286 14.39 8.95 -23.88
N ALA A 287 13.36 8.41 -24.54
CA ALA A 287 12.49 9.17 -25.45
C ALA A 287 11.81 10.39 -24.79
N ASN A 288 11.59 10.35 -23.46
CA ASN A 288 11.06 11.45 -22.68
C ASN A 288 12.07 11.84 -21.58
N ARG A 289 12.69 13.02 -21.71
CA ARG A 289 13.71 13.52 -20.78
C ARG A 289 13.18 13.71 -19.34
N THR A 290 11.94 14.17 -19.18
CA THR A 290 11.32 14.35 -17.85
C THR A 290 11.12 12.99 -17.17
N ALA A 291 10.66 11.99 -17.92
CA ALA A 291 10.57 10.63 -17.43
C ALA A 291 11.97 10.04 -17.15
N GLY A 292 12.98 10.36 -17.98
CA GLY A 292 14.36 9.94 -17.79
C GLY A 292 14.95 10.43 -16.46
N ALA A 293 14.74 11.69 -16.09
CA ALA A 293 15.16 12.23 -14.79
C ALA A 293 14.47 11.53 -13.60
N GLU A 294 13.18 11.20 -13.73
CA GLU A 294 12.46 10.41 -12.72
C GLU A 294 13.00 8.98 -12.61
N ILE A 295 13.17 8.31 -13.75
CA ILE A 295 13.72 6.97 -13.81
C ILE A 295 15.12 6.94 -13.20
N GLY A 296 15.97 7.91 -13.52
CA GLY A 296 17.32 8.07 -12.97
C GLY A 296 17.33 8.04 -11.45
N LYS A 297 16.41 8.79 -10.85
CA LYS A 297 16.22 8.91 -9.41
C LYS A 297 15.72 7.63 -8.79
N LEU A 298 14.66 7.05 -9.34
CA LEU A 298 14.09 5.79 -8.85
C LEU A 298 15.09 4.64 -8.99
N MET A 299 15.88 4.60 -10.06
CA MET A 299 16.90 3.58 -10.27
C MET A 299 18.00 3.61 -9.22
N VAL A 300 18.43 4.78 -8.71
CA VAL A 300 19.35 4.84 -7.56
C VAL A 300 18.78 4.11 -6.36
N LEU A 301 17.49 4.31 -6.07
CA LEU A 301 16.80 3.65 -4.96
C LEU A 301 16.72 2.14 -5.19
N ASN A 302 16.28 1.75 -6.40
CA ASN A 302 16.17 0.36 -6.78
C ASN A 302 17.53 -0.36 -6.67
N VAL A 303 18.63 0.29 -7.09
CA VAL A 303 19.99 -0.24 -6.93
C VAL A 303 20.32 -0.43 -5.46
N TYR A 304 20.09 0.59 -4.62
CA TYR A 304 20.46 0.54 -3.21
C TYR A 304 19.73 -0.58 -2.46
N ASP A 305 18.43 -0.71 -2.69
CA ASP A 305 17.61 -1.77 -2.09
C ASP A 305 18.01 -3.14 -2.65
N PHE A 306 18.28 -3.23 -3.95
CA PHE A 306 18.77 -4.46 -4.56
C PHE A 306 20.11 -4.93 -3.98
N LEU A 307 21.03 -4.01 -3.66
CA LEU A 307 22.28 -4.36 -2.97
C LEU A 307 22.01 -5.02 -1.62
N GLN A 308 21.05 -4.49 -0.84
CA GLN A 308 20.69 -5.09 0.45
C GLN A 308 20.06 -6.47 0.27
N SER A 309 19.12 -6.60 -0.66
CA SER A 309 18.43 -7.86 -0.95
C SER A 309 19.38 -8.94 -1.49
N SER A 310 20.38 -8.57 -2.29
CA SER A 310 21.31 -9.53 -2.93
C SER A 310 22.61 -9.79 -2.15
N LYS A 311 22.97 -8.92 -1.18
CA LYS A 311 24.16 -9.09 -0.31
C LYS A 311 24.28 -10.50 0.30
N PRO A 312 23.22 -11.13 0.84
CA PRO A 312 23.31 -12.48 1.39
C PRO A 312 23.81 -13.53 0.38
N SER A 313 23.48 -13.38 -0.91
CA SER A 313 23.93 -14.31 -1.96
C SER A 313 25.46 -14.27 -2.17
N LEU A 314 26.07 -13.09 -2.06
CA LEU A 314 27.53 -12.95 -2.18
C LEU A 314 28.25 -13.51 -0.96
N LEU A 315 27.71 -13.28 0.25
CA LEU A 315 28.26 -13.83 1.48
C LEU A 315 28.18 -15.36 1.51
N ALA A 316 27.04 -15.93 1.09
CA ALA A 316 26.85 -17.38 1.01
C ALA A 316 27.82 -18.06 0.02
N ALA A 317 28.29 -17.32 -0.98
CA ALA A 317 29.28 -17.79 -1.96
C ALA A 317 30.75 -17.65 -1.48
N GLY A 318 30.98 -17.23 -0.23
CA GLY A 318 32.30 -17.21 0.39
C GLY A 318 33.07 -15.88 0.25
N LEU A 319 32.44 -14.80 -0.25
CA LEU A 319 33.05 -13.47 -0.19
C LEU A 319 33.07 -12.99 1.26
N SER A 320 34.19 -12.38 1.69
CA SER A 320 34.27 -11.81 3.03
C SER A 320 33.33 -10.62 3.18
N LYS A 321 32.84 -10.41 4.40
CA LYS A 321 31.96 -9.29 4.75
C LYS A 321 32.58 -7.94 4.34
N ASP A 322 33.88 -7.76 4.59
CA ASP A 322 34.59 -6.51 4.30
C ASP A 322 34.68 -6.21 2.80
N VAL A 323 34.85 -7.25 1.98
CA VAL A 323 34.83 -7.11 0.51
C VAL A 323 33.44 -6.68 0.05
N VAL A 324 32.40 -7.36 0.51
CA VAL A 324 31.02 -7.05 0.13
C VAL A 324 30.61 -5.65 0.58
N GLU A 325 30.99 -5.23 1.78
CA GLU A 325 30.68 -3.88 2.28
C GLU A 325 31.45 -2.78 1.56
N THR A 326 32.70 -3.05 1.17
CA THR A 326 33.45 -2.16 0.28
C THR A 326 32.75 -2.01 -1.06
N TRP A 327 32.28 -3.10 -1.67
CA TRP A 327 31.57 -3.05 -2.94
C TRP A 327 30.25 -2.30 -2.83
N VAL A 328 29.48 -2.51 -1.77
CA VAL A 328 28.24 -1.74 -1.51
C VAL A 328 28.53 -0.24 -1.51
N LYS A 329 29.55 0.20 -0.75
CA LYS A 329 29.94 1.63 -0.71
C LYS A 329 30.33 2.16 -2.08
N ASN A 330 31.10 1.39 -2.84
CA ASN A 330 31.55 1.79 -4.16
C ASN A 330 30.40 1.90 -5.16
N VAL A 331 29.47 0.94 -5.16
CA VAL A 331 28.25 1.00 -6.01
C VAL A 331 27.40 2.20 -5.63
N GLN A 332 27.22 2.47 -4.33
CA GLN A 332 26.43 3.60 -3.86
C GLN A 332 27.05 4.93 -4.33
N GLN A 333 28.36 5.10 -4.17
CA GLN A 333 29.06 6.29 -4.68
C GLN A 333 28.97 6.41 -6.20
N GLU A 334 29.09 5.29 -6.93
CA GLU A 334 28.99 5.26 -8.39
C GLU A 334 27.61 5.67 -8.89
N ALA A 335 26.54 5.18 -8.26
CA ALA A 335 25.16 5.42 -8.68
C ALA A 335 24.70 6.88 -8.54
N VAL A 336 25.39 7.69 -7.73
CA VAL A 336 25.11 9.12 -7.58
C VAL A 336 26.23 10.00 -8.13
N ASN A 337 27.23 9.41 -8.78
CA ASN A 337 28.34 10.15 -9.35
C ASN A 337 27.90 10.84 -10.65
N PRO A 338 27.88 12.19 -10.72
CA PRO A 338 27.46 12.91 -11.93
C PRO A 338 28.38 12.69 -13.13
N ALA A 339 29.60 12.20 -12.93
CA ALA A 339 30.52 11.84 -14.02
C ALA A 339 30.29 10.40 -14.55
N LYS A 340 29.36 9.64 -13.96
CA LYS A 340 29.10 8.25 -14.32
C LYS A 340 27.68 8.08 -14.85
N HIS A 341 27.56 7.83 -16.14
CA HIS A 341 26.27 7.67 -16.80
C HIS A 341 25.94 6.19 -17.01
N MET A 342 25.41 5.56 -15.97
CA MET A 342 24.99 4.16 -16.03
C MET A 342 23.57 4.01 -16.59
N LEU A 343 23.37 2.98 -17.38
CA LEU A 343 22.10 2.56 -17.95
C LEU A 343 21.88 1.07 -17.69
N MET A 344 20.65 0.70 -17.37
CA MET A 344 20.21 -0.70 -17.36
C MET A 344 19.23 -0.91 -18.51
N LYS A 345 19.44 -1.98 -19.27
CA LYS A 345 18.57 -2.36 -20.41
C LYS A 345 17.46 -3.28 -19.91
N TRP A 346 16.23 -2.95 -20.28
CA TRP A 346 15.03 -3.70 -19.96
C TRP A 346 14.31 -4.11 -21.23
N VAL A 347 13.77 -5.31 -21.26
CA VAL A 347 13.14 -5.85 -22.46
C VAL A 347 11.78 -6.41 -22.11
N ILE A 348 10.77 -6.04 -22.89
CA ILE A 348 9.44 -6.67 -22.86
C ILE A 348 9.28 -7.40 -24.18
N THR A 349 9.11 -8.72 -24.11
CA THR A 349 8.76 -9.56 -25.26
C THR A 349 7.30 -9.97 -25.11
N TRP A 350 6.52 -9.88 -26.18
CA TRP A 350 5.16 -10.43 -26.17
C TRP A 350 4.85 -11.18 -27.44
N ALA A 351 3.93 -12.14 -27.35
CA ALA A 351 3.56 -12.99 -28.47
C ALA A 351 2.12 -13.47 -28.35
N THR A 352 1.55 -13.83 -29.50
CA THR A 352 0.20 -14.36 -29.62
C THR A 352 0.22 -15.87 -29.57
N ARG A 353 -0.74 -16.47 -28.87
CA ARG A 353 -0.88 -17.90 -28.77
C ARG A 353 -1.48 -18.48 -30.06
N LYS A 354 -0.78 -19.45 -30.68
CA LYS A 354 -1.25 -20.10 -31.91
C LYS A 354 -2.64 -20.75 -31.76
N PRO A 355 -3.54 -20.62 -32.76
CA PRO A 355 -4.88 -21.23 -32.77
C PRO A 355 -4.90 -22.76 -32.60
N ASP A 356 -3.99 -23.47 -33.27
CA ASP A 356 -4.14 -24.93 -33.51
C ASP A 356 -3.58 -25.83 -32.40
N PHE A 357 -2.84 -25.29 -31.44
CA PHE A 357 -2.08 -26.11 -30.49
C PHE A 357 -2.96 -26.81 -29.43
N LEU A 358 -4.18 -26.30 -29.16
CA LEU A 358 -5.09 -26.93 -28.19
C LEU A 358 -5.90 -28.10 -28.79
N ALA A 359 -5.93 -28.27 -30.12
CA ALA A 359 -6.70 -29.32 -30.78
C ALA A 359 -6.13 -30.74 -30.56
N GLU A 360 -4.84 -30.87 -30.23
CA GLU A 360 -4.22 -32.17 -29.93
C GLU A 360 -4.35 -32.58 -28.46
N ASP A 361 -4.21 -31.65 -27.50
CA ASP A 361 -4.19 -31.97 -26.06
C ASP A 361 -5.61 -32.16 -25.45
N ILE A 362 -6.63 -31.46 -25.97
CA ILE A 362 -8.01 -31.55 -25.45
C ILE A 362 -8.68 -32.89 -25.77
N ARG A 363 -8.23 -33.60 -26.82
CA ARG A 363 -8.79 -34.93 -27.18
C ARG A 363 -8.62 -35.99 -26.08
N HIS A 364 -7.70 -35.78 -25.12
CA HIS A 364 -7.41 -36.75 -24.06
C HIS A 364 -7.89 -36.39 -22.64
N ARG A 365 -8.42 -35.19 -22.38
CA ARG A 365 -8.88 -34.81 -21.03
C ARG A 365 -10.23 -34.12 -21.03
N LYS A 366 -11.29 -34.90 -21.19
CA LYS A 366 -12.67 -34.48 -20.89
C LYS A 366 -12.89 -34.49 -19.37
N TYR A 367 -13.38 -33.36 -18.86
CA TYR A 367 -13.94 -33.09 -17.52
C TYR A 367 -12.97 -32.83 -16.35
N ARG A 368 -12.76 -31.53 -16.05
CA ARG A 368 -12.85 -30.93 -14.71
C ARG A 368 -12.79 -29.40 -14.83
N ILE A 369 -13.96 -28.77 -14.94
CA ILE A 369 -14.12 -27.33 -14.71
C ILE A 369 -14.45 -27.19 -13.23
N ASN A 370 -13.52 -26.69 -12.42
CA ASN A 370 -13.80 -26.35 -11.03
C ASN A 370 -14.48 -24.98 -10.99
N PHE A 371 -15.77 -24.95 -10.70
CA PHE A 371 -16.47 -23.70 -10.34
C PHE A 371 -16.13 -23.36 -8.89
N PHE A 372 -15.44 -22.25 -8.66
CA PHE A 372 -15.37 -21.64 -7.34
C PHE A 372 -16.71 -20.96 -7.02
N PHE A 373 -17.40 -21.42 -5.98
CA PHE A 373 -18.60 -20.78 -5.44
C PHE A 373 -18.21 -19.53 -4.63
N PHE A 374 -18.79 -18.39 -4.98
CA PHE A 374 -18.87 -17.21 -4.12
C PHE A 374 -20.05 -17.37 -3.13
N PRO A 375 -19.94 -16.95 -1.86
CA PRO A 375 -21.09 -16.92 -0.96
C PRO A 375 -21.97 -15.72 -1.32
N ALA A 376 -23.14 -15.99 -1.92
CA ALA A 376 -24.24 -15.04 -2.00
C ALA A 376 -25.37 -15.53 -1.08
N GLY A 377 -25.97 -14.60 -0.34
CA GLY A 377 -27.09 -14.83 0.57
C GLY A 377 -28.28 -15.52 -0.10
N GLU A 378 -29.08 -16.16 0.75
CA GLU A 378 -30.26 -16.97 0.44
C GLU A 378 -31.06 -16.50 -0.78
N LEU A 379 -31.17 -17.37 -1.79
CA LEU A 379 -32.26 -17.33 -2.76
C LEU A 379 -32.72 -18.76 -3.05
N SER A 380 -34.03 -18.94 -2.88
CA SER A 380 -34.76 -20.21 -2.79
C SER A 380 -34.51 -21.16 -3.97
N LEU A 381 -34.28 -22.43 -3.63
CA LEU A 381 -34.31 -23.57 -4.54
C LEU A 381 -35.65 -23.66 -5.30
N ARG A 382 -35.63 -23.47 -6.62
CA ARG A 382 -36.60 -24.09 -7.54
C ARG A 382 -35.88 -25.18 -8.32
N ARG A 383 -36.26 -26.43 -8.07
CA ARG A 383 -35.88 -27.59 -8.88
C ARG A 383 -36.51 -27.47 -10.27
N CYS A 384 -35.69 -27.47 -11.31
CA CYS A 384 -36.11 -27.86 -12.66
C CYS A 384 -35.22 -29.03 -13.12
N SER A 385 -35.89 -30.11 -13.52
CA SER A 385 -35.32 -31.38 -13.94
C SER A 385 -34.55 -31.29 -15.26
N LEU A 386 -33.41 -31.98 -15.32
CA LEU A 386 -32.73 -32.35 -16.57
C LEU A 386 -33.69 -33.13 -17.48
N ALA A 387 -33.94 -32.61 -18.69
CA ALA A 387 -34.40 -33.41 -19.82
C ALA A 387 -33.21 -33.64 -20.75
N GLN A 388 -32.90 -34.91 -20.99
CA GLN A 388 -31.89 -35.39 -21.93
C GLN A 388 -32.27 -34.98 -23.36
N TYR A 389 -31.35 -34.31 -24.06
CA TYR A 389 -31.39 -34.14 -25.51
C TYR A 389 -30.32 -35.05 -26.13
N THR A 390 -30.76 -36.21 -26.63
CA THR A 390 -30.04 -37.01 -27.62
C THR A 390 -31.04 -37.33 -28.73
N GLY A 391 -30.77 -36.92 -29.96
CA GLY A 391 -31.65 -37.19 -31.09
C GLY A 391 -31.12 -36.66 -32.41
N HIS A 392 -30.21 -37.42 -33.02
CA HIS A 392 -29.87 -37.33 -34.43
C HIS A 392 -31.08 -37.69 -35.31
N ILE A 393 -31.17 -36.99 -36.43
CA ILE A 393 -32.08 -37.17 -37.56
C ILE A 393 -31.86 -38.55 -38.21
N ALA A 394 -32.92 -39.38 -38.33
CA ALA A 394 -33.12 -40.26 -39.49
C ALA A 394 -34.51 -40.95 -39.51
N ARG A 395 -35.25 -40.65 -40.60
CA ARG A 395 -36.07 -41.53 -41.46
C ARG A 395 -37.38 -42.17 -40.93
N HIS A 396 -38.45 -41.72 -41.59
CA HIS A 396 -39.70 -42.40 -41.97
C HIS A 396 -39.84 -43.89 -41.65
N VAL A 397 -40.91 -44.27 -40.91
CA VAL A 397 -41.90 -45.31 -41.27
C VAL A 397 -43.24 -45.03 -40.53
N ASN A 398 -44.37 -45.14 -41.24
CA ASN A 398 -45.75 -45.04 -40.76
C ASN A 398 -46.12 -46.15 -39.76
N PHE A 399 -46.98 -45.88 -38.77
CA PHE A 399 -48.18 -46.70 -38.46
C PHE A 399 -49.13 -45.99 -37.47
N SER A 400 -50.40 -46.37 -37.56
CA SER A 400 -51.63 -45.71 -37.11
C SER A 400 -52.13 -46.05 -35.69
N LEU A 401 -53.19 -45.34 -35.26
CA LEU A 401 -54.22 -45.68 -34.23
C LEU A 401 -53.77 -45.50 -32.76
N SER A 402 -54.57 -45.04 -31.78
CA SER A 402 -56.00 -44.69 -31.68
C SER A 402 -56.30 -43.96 -30.34
N ARG A 403 -57.28 -43.04 -30.40
CA ARG A 403 -58.30 -42.58 -29.41
C ARG A 403 -58.22 -42.88 -27.90
N GLY A 404 -58.62 -41.87 -27.13
CA GLY A 404 -59.37 -41.93 -25.85
C GLY A 404 -59.02 -40.75 -24.92
N SER A 405 -59.79 -39.64 -24.88
CA SER A 405 -60.98 -39.39 -24.01
C SER A 405 -60.72 -39.62 -22.52
N LEU A 406 -61.15 -38.83 -21.54
CA LEU A 406 -61.79 -37.51 -21.37
C LEU A 406 -61.76 -37.27 -19.83
N VAL A 407 -62.38 -36.16 -19.37
CA VAL A 407 -62.95 -35.94 -18.01
C VAL A 407 -62.10 -35.16 -16.99
N HIS A 408 -62.33 -33.84 -16.97
CA HIS A 408 -62.50 -32.97 -15.77
C HIS A 408 -63.85 -33.31 -15.09
N PRO A 409 -64.16 -32.95 -13.81
CA PRO A 409 -64.13 -31.53 -13.36
C PRO A 409 -64.13 -31.19 -11.83
N HIS A 410 -64.15 -29.87 -11.57
CA HIS A 410 -64.84 -29.11 -10.49
C HIS A 410 -64.23 -28.99 -9.07
N ILE A 411 -63.78 -27.80 -8.63
CA ILE A 411 -64.48 -26.60 -8.06
C ILE A 411 -64.69 -26.69 -6.53
N LYS A 412 -64.08 -25.77 -5.74
CA LYS A 412 -64.75 -24.69 -4.94
C LYS A 412 -63.82 -24.01 -3.88
N THR A 413 -63.74 -22.69 -4.03
CA THR A 413 -63.57 -21.58 -3.07
C THR A 413 -63.81 -21.80 -1.56
N ALA A 414 -63.02 -21.14 -0.67
CA ALA A 414 -63.37 -19.84 -0.03
C ALA A 414 -62.69 -19.57 1.36
N ARG A 415 -62.50 -18.25 1.62
CA ARG A 415 -62.56 -17.50 2.92
C ARG A 415 -61.30 -17.21 3.77
N LYS A 416 -61.05 -15.90 3.88
CA LYS A 416 -60.38 -15.16 4.97
C LYS A 416 -61.19 -15.23 6.28
N CYS A 417 -60.50 -15.22 7.42
CA CYS A 417 -60.92 -14.48 8.61
C CYS A 417 -59.72 -14.14 9.52
N SER A 418 -59.83 -13.01 10.22
CA SER A 418 -58.86 -12.42 11.15
C SER A 418 -59.35 -12.61 12.60
N LYS A 419 -58.43 -12.78 13.57
CA LYS A 419 -58.39 -12.08 14.88
C LYS A 419 -57.31 -12.63 15.84
N THR A 420 -56.41 -11.74 16.25
CA THR A 420 -56.05 -11.34 17.64
C THR A 420 -55.66 -12.36 18.73
N THR A 421 -54.37 -12.27 19.12
CA THR A 421 -53.75 -12.29 20.49
C THR A 421 -53.94 -13.48 21.44
N GLN A 422 -52.86 -14.21 21.75
CA GLN A 422 -52.25 -14.26 23.10
C GLN A 422 -50.91 -15.02 23.13
N VAL A 423 -50.03 -14.49 23.98
CA VAL A 423 -48.66 -14.92 24.31
C VAL A 423 -48.72 -16.07 25.32
N VAL A 424 -47.98 -17.16 25.08
CA VAL A 424 -47.36 -17.98 26.14
C VAL A 424 -45.97 -18.40 25.68
N GLN A 425 -44.99 -17.95 26.46
CA GLN A 425 -43.55 -18.08 26.30
C GLN A 425 -43.11 -19.35 27.05
N ILE A 426 -42.42 -20.27 26.38
CA ILE A 426 -41.67 -21.36 27.05
C ILE A 426 -40.19 -21.13 26.78
N MET A 427 -39.49 -20.89 27.88
CA MET A 427 -38.06 -20.61 27.99
C MET A 427 -37.18 -21.64 27.26
N ARG A 428 -36.23 -21.14 26.46
CA ARG A 428 -34.90 -21.76 26.35
C ARG A 428 -33.87 -20.74 26.78
N THR A 429 -33.21 -21.08 27.88
CA THR A 429 -32.16 -20.34 28.54
C THR A 429 -30.96 -20.20 27.60
N HIS A 430 -30.80 -19.02 27.00
CA HIS A 430 -29.53 -18.55 26.52
C HIS A 430 -29.08 -17.44 27.45
N LEU A 431 -27.94 -17.67 28.09
CA LEU A 431 -27.24 -16.71 28.92
C LEU A 431 -26.73 -15.60 27.98
N VAL A 432 -27.57 -14.60 27.73
CA VAL A 432 -27.14 -13.33 27.15
C VAL A 432 -26.48 -12.59 28.29
N LEU A 433 -25.13 -12.52 28.28
CA LEU A 433 -24.46 -11.42 28.98
C LEU A 433 -24.88 -10.15 28.24
N ALA A 434 -25.93 -9.50 28.75
CA ALA A 434 -26.16 -8.10 28.45
C ALA A 434 -24.97 -7.34 29.05
N GLY A 435 -24.00 -6.98 28.21
CA GLY A 435 -23.12 -5.87 28.53
C GLY A 435 -24.03 -4.66 28.72
N LEU A 436 -24.18 -4.22 29.95
CA LEU A 436 -24.72 -2.90 30.28
C LEU A 436 -23.81 -1.86 29.62
N SER A 437 -24.12 -1.44 28.39
CA SER A 437 -23.66 -0.15 27.89
C SER A 437 -24.39 0.90 28.73
N ALA A 438 -23.74 1.39 29.77
CA ALA A 438 -24.21 2.55 30.50
C ALA A 438 -24.22 3.72 29.51
N SER A 439 -25.41 4.12 29.04
CA SER A 439 -25.59 5.40 28.37
C SER A 439 -25.25 6.49 29.40
N ALA A 440 -24.09 7.10 29.30
CA ALA A 440 -23.75 8.26 30.12
C ALA A 440 -24.74 9.38 29.81
N PHE A 441 -25.46 9.86 30.82
CA PHE A 441 -26.19 11.13 30.71
C PHE A 441 -25.18 12.26 30.49
N ALA A 442 -25.59 13.33 29.79
CA ALA A 442 -24.74 14.49 29.59
C ALA A 442 -24.31 15.08 30.94
N GLN A 443 -23.00 15.29 31.13
CA GLN A 443 -22.42 15.77 32.39
C GLN A 443 -21.64 17.06 32.15
N THR A 444 -22.02 18.13 32.82
CA THR A 444 -21.36 19.44 32.72
C THR A 444 -20.41 19.65 33.91
N ILE A 445 -19.20 20.12 33.61
CA ILE A 445 -18.20 20.57 34.58
C ILE A 445 -17.99 22.08 34.45
N SER A 446 -17.74 22.73 35.58
CA SER A 446 -17.70 24.20 35.69
C SER A 446 -16.57 24.72 36.57
N GLY A 447 -15.95 23.89 37.41
CA GLY A 447 -14.79 24.27 38.21
C GLY A 447 -13.53 24.35 37.36
N SER A 448 -12.64 25.30 37.69
CA SER A 448 -11.49 25.66 36.84
C SER A 448 -10.62 24.50 36.37
N PHE A 449 -10.48 23.46 37.18
CA PHE A 449 -9.67 22.28 36.88
C PHE A 449 -10.47 20.98 37.06
N ASP A 450 -11.80 21.07 36.99
CA ASP A 450 -12.65 19.89 37.00
C ASP A 450 -12.30 19.01 35.81
N CYS A 451 -12.20 17.70 36.06
CA CYS A 451 -12.08 16.68 35.05
C CYS A 451 -13.07 15.55 35.32
N LEU A 452 -13.58 14.92 34.28
CA LEU A 452 -14.49 13.79 34.37
C LEU A 452 -14.05 12.64 33.43
N PRO A 453 -14.15 11.37 33.85
CA PRO A 453 -13.88 10.23 32.98
C PRO A 453 -14.87 10.14 31.82
N ALA A 454 -14.35 9.91 30.60
CA ALA A 454 -15.12 9.87 29.36
C ALA A 454 -14.67 8.69 28.49
N GLY A 455 -15.04 7.46 28.85
CA GLY A 455 -14.55 6.26 28.17
C GLY A 455 -13.05 6.06 28.41
N ASN A 456 -12.27 5.94 27.33
CA ASN A 456 -10.80 5.90 27.40
C ASN A 456 -10.15 7.30 27.40
N PHE A 457 -10.92 8.34 27.76
CA PHE A 457 -10.46 9.72 27.86
C PHE A 457 -10.77 10.33 29.24
N ASN A 458 -10.15 11.48 29.52
CA ASN A 458 -10.60 12.44 30.53
C ASN A 458 -10.98 13.75 29.85
N LEU A 459 -12.18 14.27 30.10
CA LEU A 459 -12.58 15.62 29.71
C LEU A 459 -12.25 16.60 30.84
N CYS A 460 -11.52 17.67 30.56
CA CYS A 460 -11.05 18.65 31.54
C CYS A 460 -11.41 20.09 31.16
N GLN A 461 -11.69 20.94 32.16
CA GLN A 461 -11.88 22.39 31.97
C GLN A 461 -10.59 23.13 31.63
N ASN A 462 -9.51 22.78 32.33
CA ASN A 462 -8.16 23.33 32.16
C ASN A 462 -8.12 24.87 31.98
N LEU A 463 -8.72 25.60 32.91
CA LEU A 463 -8.79 27.07 32.96
C LEU A 463 -7.50 27.69 33.51
N TRP A 464 -6.34 27.23 33.02
CA TRP A 464 -5.02 27.58 33.55
C TRP A 464 -4.66 29.06 33.41
N GLY A 465 -5.18 29.72 32.38
CA GLY A 465 -4.92 31.12 32.04
C GLY A 465 -6.04 32.09 32.45
N ALA A 466 -7.07 31.62 33.16
CA ALA A 466 -8.30 32.40 33.38
C ALA A 466 -8.05 33.73 34.12
N ASN A 467 -7.02 33.79 34.97
CA ASN A 467 -6.62 35.02 35.69
C ASN A 467 -6.14 36.14 34.74
N ALA A 468 -5.76 35.82 33.51
CA ALA A 468 -5.44 36.81 32.50
C ALA A 468 -6.70 37.47 31.91
N GLY A 469 -7.92 37.08 32.28
CA GLY A 469 -9.13 37.61 31.67
C GLY A 469 -10.30 37.75 32.62
N VAL A 470 -11.44 38.13 32.05
CA VAL A 470 -12.74 38.10 32.72
C VAL A 470 -13.69 37.30 31.85
N GLY A 471 -14.41 36.36 32.45
CA GLY A 471 -15.22 35.43 31.68
C GLY A 471 -15.63 34.19 32.45
N ASN A 472 -16.20 33.24 31.72
CA ASN A 472 -16.55 31.92 32.22
C ASN A 472 -16.44 30.88 31.10
N GLN A 473 -16.37 29.62 31.50
CA GLN A 473 -16.35 28.48 30.61
C GLN A 473 -16.92 27.27 31.32
N ASN A 474 -17.68 26.46 30.58
CA ASN A 474 -18.18 25.17 31.01
C ASN A 474 -17.94 24.15 29.88
N SER A 475 -17.74 22.89 30.23
CA SER A 475 -17.69 21.80 29.25
C SER A 475 -18.64 20.69 29.63
N THR A 476 -19.27 20.11 28.63
CA THR A 476 -20.28 19.07 28.79
C THR A 476 -19.84 17.83 28.04
N LEU A 477 -19.67 16.71 28.74
CA LEU A 477 -19.59 15.41 28.09
C LEU A 477 -20.95 15.06 27.55
N ILE A 478 -21.05 14.78 26.25
CA ILE A 478 -22.31 14.38 25.60
C ILE A 478 -22.41 12.86 25.56
N SER A 479 -21.36 12.18 25.12
CA SER A 479 -21.27 10.72 25.13
C SER A 479 -19.82 10.24 25.03
N ALA A 480 -19.56 9.04 25.53
CA ALA A 480 -18.27 8.36 25.34
C ALA A 480 -18.46 6.84 25.30
N THR A 481 -17.71 6.15 24.45
CA THR A 481 -17.69 4.69 24.37
C THR A 481 -16.33 4.22 23.86
N GLY A 482 -15.59 3.49 24.71
CA GLY A 482 -14.24 3.03 24.37
C GLY A 482 -13.34 4.19 23.94
N ASP A 483 -12.81 4.12 22.73
CA ASP A 483 -11.91 5.11 22.13
C ASP A 483 -12.63 6.22 21.33
N SER A 484 -13.95 6.41 21.52
CA SER A 484 -14.71 7.52 20.91
C SER A 484 -15.39 8.40 21.96
N VAL A 485 -15.32 9.72 21.79
CA VAL A 485 -15.92 10.73 22.69
C VAL A 485 -16.59 11.86 21.92
N SER A 486 -17.71 12.38 22.43
CA SER A 486 -18.37 13.61 21.98
C SER A 486 -18.59 14.52 23.18
N TRP A 487 -18.23 15.79 23.03
CA TRP A 487 -18.26 16.77 24.12
C TRP A 487 -18.36 18.18 23.55
N GLU A 488 -18.72 19.12 24.41
CA GLU A 488 -18.94 20.52 24.08
C GLU A 488 -18.23 21.42 25.09
N THR A 489 -17.77 22.59 24.66
CA THR A 489 -17.36 23.67 25.57
C THR A 489 -17.96 25.00 25.15
N VAL A 490 -18.57 25.67 26.12
CA VAL A 490 -19.19 26.99 25.95
C VAL A 490 -18.40 27.97 26.80
N TRP A 491 -17.92 29.04 26.19
CA TRP A 491 -17.08 30.02 26.86
C TRP A 491 -17.35 31.45 26.43
N THR A 492 -17.01 32.38 27.31
CA THR A 492 -16.93 33.81 27.03
C THR A 492 -15.74 34.36 27.78
N TRP A 493 -14.81 34.99 27.07
CA TRP A 493 -13.59 35.56 27.62
C TRP A 493 -13.31 36.96 27.06
N ALA A 494 -12.85 37.85 27.93
CA ALA A 494 -12.43 39.22 27.58
C ALA A 494 -11.10 39.58 28.25
N ASN A 495 -10.50 40.67 27.76
CA ASN A 495 -9.22 41.26 28.19
C ASN A 495 -7.99 40.39 27.89
N ASN A 496 -6.82 41.07 27.78
CA ASN A 496 -5.52 40.48 27.45
C ASN A 496 -5.61 39.56 26.21
N GLU A 497 -5.79 40.18 25.06
CA GLU A 497 -6.09 39.57 23.75
C GLU A 497 -5.03 38.60 23.21
N ASN A 498 -3.84 38.57 23.82
CA ASN A 498 -2.72 37.70 23.46
C ASN A 498 -2.40 36.66 24.56
N SER A 499 -3.26 36.53 25.57
CA SER A 499 -3.12 35.51 26.61
C SER A 499 -4.24 34.48 26.49
N VAL A 500 -3.87 33.21 26.31
CA VAL A 500 -4.79 32.07 26.39
C VAL A 500 -5.44 32.03 27.78
N LYS A 501 -6.74 31.73 27.85
CA LYS A 501 -7.50 31.65 29.11
C LYS A 501 -7.68 30.21 29.60
N SER A 502 -7.74 29.26 28.69
CA SER A 502 -7.92 27.85 29.00
C SER A 502 -7.43 26.99 27.85
N TYR A 503 -7.32 25.69 28.09
CA TYR A 503 -7.29 24.69 27.03
C TYR A 503 -8.23 23.55 27.41
N ALA A 504 -9.54 23.81 27.38
CA ALA A 504 -10.53 22.78 27.64
C ALA A 504 -10.33 21.67 26.61
N ASN A 505 -10.15 20.44 27.09
CA ASN A 505 -9.65 19.36 26.25
C ASN A 505 -10.15 17.98 26.69
N VAL A 506 -10.07 17.01 25.78
CA VAL A 506 -10.06 15.59 26.13
C VAL A 506 -8.64 15.05 26.01
N GLU A 507 -8.20 14.27 27.00
CA GLU A 507 -6.89 13.58 27.02
C GLU A 507 -7.09 12.07 26.89
N SER A 508 -6.37 11.43 25.96
CA SER A 508 -6.39 9.97 25.84
C SER A 508 -5.65 9.28 26.99
N LEU A 509 -6.28 8.26 27.57
CA LEU A 509 -5.68 7.43 28.62
C LEU A 509 -4.86 6.26 28.05
N THR A 510 -5.09 5.91 26.78
CA THR A 510 -4.55 4.71 26.12
C THR A 510 -3.48 5.04 25.08
N ALA A 511 -3.56 6.20 24.42
CA ALA A 511 -2.65 6.61 23.35
C ALA A 511 -1.35 7.26 23.89
N LYS A 512 -0.61 6.57 24.75
CA LYS A 512 0.66 7.04 25.35
C LYS A 512 1.59 5.91 25.78
N GLY A 513 2.83 6.26 26.10
CA GLY A 513 3.87 5.36 26.61
C GLY A 513 4.63 4.57 25.57
N VAL A 514 4.43 4.89 24.29
CA VAL A 514 5.15 4.27 23.17
C VAL A 514 6.26 5.20 22.72
N GLN A 515 7.45 4.65 22.52
CA GLN A 515 8.58 5.37 21.96
C GLN A 515 8.30 5.72 20.49
N LEU A 516 8.66 6.91 20.01
CA LEU A 516 8.38 7.32 18.64
C LEU A 516 8.93 6.32 17.61
N SER A 517 10.07 5.69 17.90
CA SER A 517 10.64 4.63 17.07
C SER A 517 9.78 3.40 16.89
N ASP A 518 8.93 3.14 17.88
CA ASP A 518 8.18 1.89 18.02
C ASP A 518 6.71 2.09 17.67
N ILE A 519 6.26 3.32 17.40
CA ILE A 519 4.90 3.60 16.91
C ILE A 519 4.75 3.02 15.49
N ALA A 520 3.82 2.07 15.33
CA ALA A 520 3.42 1.55 14.04
C ALA A 520 2.40 2.47 13.36
N SER A 521 1.34 2.82 14.09
CA SER A 521 0.31 3.78 13.66
C SER A 521 -0.28 4.52 14.86
N ALA A 522 -0.81 5.70 14.62
CA ALA A 522 -1.52 6.53 15.59
C ALA A 522 -2.79 7.14 14.96
N PRO A 523 -3.75 6.34 14.46
CA PRO A 523 -4.93 6.85 13.77
C PRO A 523 -5.80 7.70 14.69
N THR A 524 -6.29 8.81 14.15
CA THR A 524 -7.17 9.79 14.79
C THR A 524 -8.29 10.21 13.83
N SER A 525 -9.47 10.49 14.38
CA SER A 525 -10.58 11.11 13.66
C SER A 525 -11.24 12.15 14.57
N TRP A 526 -11.39 13.38 14.09
CA TRP A 526 -11.98 14.49 14.85
C TRP A 526 -12.94 15.31 13.97
N SER A 527 -14.22 15.25 14.32
CA SER A 527 -15.29 16.09 13.79
C SER A 527 -15.68 17.14 14.83
N TRP A 528 -15.61 18.42 14.47
CA TRP A 528 -16.00 19.52 15.34
C TRP A 528 -16.72 20.64 14.60
N THR A 529 -17.47 21.46 15.33
CA THR A 529 -18.21 22.59 14.77
C THR A 529 -18.41 23.67 15.83
N TYR A 530 -18.24 24.94 15.45
CA TYR A 530 -18.76 26.06 16.26
C TYR A 530 -20.27 26.18 16.05
N LYS A 531 -21.07 25.80 17.05
CA LYS A 531 -22.52 26.03 17.05
C LYS A 531 -22.84 27.52 17.05
N THR A 532 -22.09 28.27 17.86
CA THR A 532 -22.11 29.73 17.87
C THR A 532 -20.70 30.26 18.06
N GLN A 533 -20.43 31.43 17.49
CA GLN A 533 -19.19 32.19 17.73
C GLN A 533 -19.47 33.68 17.55
N SER A 534 -18.82 34.53 18.37
CA SER A 534 -18.83 35.97 18.20
C SER A 534 -17.99 36.40 16.98
N SER A 535 -18.36 37.50 16.33
CA SER A 535 -17.52 38.10 15.29
C SER A 535 -16.15 38.50 15.86
N GLY A 536 -15.07 38.17 15.16
CA GLY A 536 -13.71 38.50 15.59
C GLY A 536 -13.18 37.64 16.75
N ILE A 537 -13.78 36.47 17.01
CA ILE A 537 -13.28 35.50 17.99
C ILE A 537 -11.78 35.22 17.82
N ARG A 538 -11.06 35.18 18.92
CA ARG A 538 -9.64 34.83 19.00
C ARG A 538 -9.51 33.52 19.74
N ALA A 539 -9.39 32.42 18.99
CA ALA A 539 -9.26 31.07 19.53
C ALA A 539 -8.67 30.12 18.47
N ASP A 540 -8.05 29.04 18.92
CA ASP A 540 -7.70 27.91 18.07
C ASP A 540 -8.67 26.72 18.27
N VAL A 541 -8.53 25.71 17.41
CA VAL A 541 -8.98 24.34 17.68
C VAL A 541 -7.80 23.43 17.34
N SER A 542 -7.29 22.70 18.32
CA SER A 542 -5.95 22.10 18.22
C SER A 542 -5.79 20.76 18.92
N TYR A 543 -4.94 19.90 18.34
CA TYR A 543 -4.27 18.84 19.08
C TYR A 543 -3.13 19.44 19.90
N ASP A 544 -2.91 18.92 21.09
CA ASP A 544 -1.77 19.19 21.94
C ASP A 544 -1.13 17.87 22.39
N ILE A 545 0.11 17.64 21.96
CA ILE A 545 0.78 16.34 22.05
C ILE A 545 2.13 16.51 22.73
N TRP A 546 2.37 15.69 23.75
CA TRP A 546 3.52 15.83 24.63
C TRP A 546 4.51 14.70 24.42
N LEU A 547 5.78 15.05 24.25
CA LEU A 547 6.89 14.10 24.11
C LEU A 547 7.93 14.33 25.22
N GLY A 548 8.51 13.25 25.73
CA GLY A 548 9.60 13.33 26.70
C GLY A 548 10.46 12.07 26.78
N PRO A 549 11.57 12.11 27.53
CA PRO A 549 12.55 11.03 27.57
C PRO A 549 12.04 9.79 28.34
N ALA A 550 10.98 9.92 29.13
CA ALA A 550 10.38 8.83 29.89
C ALA A 550 9.02 8.42 29.30
N SER A 551 8.69 7.13 29.41
CA SER A 551 7.43 6.53 28.91
C SER A 551 6.15 7.08 29.56
N SER A 552 6.27 7.93 30.58
CA SER A 552 5.16 8.65 31.17
C SER A 552 5.64 10.00 31.66
N GLY A 553 4.80 11.02 31.54
CA GLY A 553 5.06 12.36 32.04
C GLY A 553 3.75 13.13 32.10
N THR A 554 3.67 14.09 33.03
CA THR A 554 2.54 15.04 33.05
C THR A 554 2.76 16.09 31.96
N PRO A 555 1.75 16.38 31.11
CA PRO A 555 1.78 17.50 30.18
C PRO A 555 2.25 18.81 30.82
N ALA A 556 2.95 19.66 30.04
CA ALA A 556 3.47 20.96 30.49
C ALA A 556 4.29 20.92 31.82
N SER A 557 5.14 19.90 32.00
CA SER A 557 5.95 19.75 33.21
C SER A 557 7.45 19.60 32.90
N SER A 558 8.27 19.45 33.94
CA SER A 558 9.70 19.14 33.80
C SER A 558 9.97 17.78 33.12
N ALA A 559 8.95 16.93 32.98
CA ALA A 559 9.05 15.66 32.24
C ALA A 559 8.93 15.84 30.72
N SER A 560 8.41 16.99 30.25
CA SER A 560 8.22 17.30 28.84
C SER A 560 9.50 17.82 28.20
N ALA A 561 9.83 17.30 27.01
CA ALA A 561 10.93 17.79 26.17
C ALA A 561 10.40 18.53 24.93
N TYR A 562 9.26 18.10 24.39
CA TYR A 562 8.62 18.74 23.24
C TYR A 562 7.10 18.85 23.45
N GLU A 563 6.54 19.92 22.90
CA GLU A 563 5.10 20.16 22.74
C GLU A 563 4.81 20.24 21.24
N ILE A 564 3.96 19.37 20.74
CA ILE A 564 3.60 19.29 19.33
C ILE A 564 2.13 19.67 19.20
N MET A 565 1.87 20.80 18.56
CA MET A 565 0.51 21.27 18.33
C MET A 565 0.11 21.10 16.87
N ILE A 566 -1.14 20.70 16.63
CA ILE A 566 -1.73 20.65 15.28
C ILE A 566 -3.01 21.48 15.30
N TRP A 567 -2.93 22.72 14.81
CA TRP A 567 -4.03 23.67 14.82
C TRP A 567 -4.91 23.46 13.57
N LEU A 568 -6.08 22.86 13.77
CA LEU A 568 -7.11 22.68 12.74
C LEU A 568 -7.83 23.99 12.41
N SER A 569 -7.85 24.94 13.34
CA SER A 569 -8.35 26.30 13.14
C SER A 569 -7.52 27.28 13.97
N GLY A 570 -7.32 28.49 13.44
CA GLY A 570 -6.73 29.61 14.17
C GLY A 570 -7.42 30.90 13.77
N LYS A 571 -8.22 31.48 14.67
CA LYS A 571 -9.09 32.63 14.36
C LYS A 571 -8.62 33.93 15.00
N GLY A 572 -9.00 35.03 14.38
CA GLY A 572 -8.87 36.36 14.95
C GLY A 572 -7.46 36.93 14.99
N GLY A 573 -6.49 36.32 14.30
CA GLY A 573 -5.11 36.83 14.23
C GLY A 573 -4.26 36.47 15.46
N ILE A 574 -4.57 35.34 16.11
CA ILE A 574 -3.69 34.72 17.10
C ILE A 574 -2.50 34.05 16.40
N GLN A 575 -1.44 33.76 17.15
CA GLN A 575 -0.28 33.04 16.64
C GLN A 575 0.18 31.97 17.65
N PRO A 576 0.79 30.87 17.19
CA PRO A 576 1.46 29.93 18.07
C PRO A 576 2.73 30.51 18.71
N VAL A 577 3.29 29.76 19.64
CA VAL A 577 4.60 30.06 20.25
C VAL A 577 5.69 30.07 19.18
N GLY A 578 6.57 31.08 19.27
CA GLY A 578 7.76 31.19 18.43
C GLY A 578 7.54 31.94 17.12
N SER A 579 8.23 31.49 16.08
CA SER A 579 8.16 32.08 14.75
C SER A 579 7.90 31.02 13.67
N GLN A 580 7.28 31.45 12.58
CA GLN A 580 7.08 30.60 11.42
C GLN A 580 8.41 30.27 10.77
N THR A 581 8.69 28.98 10.59
CA THR A 581 9.96 28.48 10.05
C THR A 581 9.79 27.85 8.67
N THR A 582 8.62 27.30 8.37
CA THR A 582 8.36 26.60 7.10
C THR A 582 6.90 26.79 6.71
N THR A 583 6.62 26.92 5.42
CA THR A 583 5.27 27.00 4.86
C THR A 583 5.03 25.85 3.89
N GLY A 584 3.76 25.49 3.69
CA GLY A 584 3.38 24.47 2.70
C GLY A 584 3.86 23.05 3.05
N VAL A 585 4.01 22.74 4.34
CA VAL A 585 4.26 21.38 4.81
C VAL A 585 3.03 20.54 4.52
N SER A 586 3.12 19.50 3.70
CA SER A 586 1.98 18.65 3.35
C SER A 586 1.99 17.36 4.17
N LEU A 587 1.05 17.24 5.11
CA LEU A 587 0.89 16.11 6.04
C LEU A 587 -0.58 15.80 6.24
N ALA A 588 -0.93 14.53 6.39
CA ALA A 588 -2.29 14.07 6.69
C ALA A 588 -3.34 14.62 5.72
N GLY A 589 -2.99 14.78 4.44
CA GLY A 589 -3.89 15.34 3.42
C GLY A 589 -4.09 16.85 3.45
N HIS A 590 -3.40 17.58 4.33
CA HIS A 590 -3.54 19.02 4.53
C HIS A 590 -2.22 19.78 4.39
N ASN A 591 -2.30 21.09 4.18
CA ASN A 591 -1.14 21.99 4.17
C ASN A 591 -0.99 22.71 5.50
N TRP A 592 0.23 22.78 6.00
CA TRP A 592 0.57 23.35 7.30
C TRP A 592 1.67 24.41 7.18
N ASN A 593 1.55 25.46 7.98
CA ASN A 593 2.61 26.39 8.29
C ASN A 593 3.22 25.98 9.64
N LEU A 594 4.50 25.67 9.66
CA LEU A 594 5.20 25.23 10.85
C LEU A 594 5.76 26.43 11.63
N TRP A 595 5.40 26.50 12.91
CA TRP A 595 5.94 27.43 13.89
C TRP A 595 6.82 26.69 14.88
N LYS A 596 7.87 27.35 15.34
CA LYS A 596 8.83 26.77 16.28
C LYS A 596 9.32 27.82 17.27
N GLY A 597 9.27 27.49 18.56
CA GLY A 597 9.79 28.35 19.62
C GLY A 597 9.93 27.62 20.96
N PRO A 598 10.80 28.09 21.86
CA PRO A 598 10.88 27.52 23.20
C PRO A 598 9.70 27.98 24.06
N ASN A 599 9.24 27.13 24.98
CA ASN A 599 8.33 27.48 26.06
C ASN A 599 8.77 26.78 27.34
N SER A 600 9.09 27.55 28.38
CA SER A 600 9.67 27.03 29.63
C SER A 600 10.90 26.13 29.38
N ASN A 601 10.80 24.82 29.66
CA ASN A 601 11.85 23.83 29.51
C ASN A 601 11.72 22.92 28.28
N TRP A 602 10.70 23.13 27.43
CA TRP A 602 10.46 22.32 26.24
C TRP A 602 10.45 23.16 24.96
N GLN A 603 10.57 22.46 23.83
CA GLN A 603 10.49 23.06 22.49
C GLN A 603 9.08 22.85 21.93
N VAL A 604 8.43 23.94 21.52
CA VAL A 604 7.12 23.91 20.86
C VAL A 604 7.30 23.84 19.35
N LEU A 605 6.56 22.93 18.71
CA LEU A 605 6.40 22.84 17.26
C LEU A 605 4.91 22.81 16.92
N SER A 606 4.42 23.85 16.25
CA SER A 606 3.00 23.99 15.93
C SER A 606 2.77 23.95 14.42
N PHE A 607 1.99 22.97 13.96
CA PHE A 607 1.51 22.87 12.58
C PHE A 607 0.19 23.62 12.49
N VAL A 608 0.18 24.77 11.83
CA VAL A 608 -1.03 25.60 11.66
C VAL A 608 -1.61 25.39 10.28
N SER A 609 -2.89 25.02 10.20
CA SER A 609 -3.58 24.82 8.92
C SER A 609 -3.42 26.04 8.00
N ALA A 610 -2.87 25.81 6.81
CA ALA A 610 -2.84 26.77 5.73
C ALA A 610 -4.10 26.68 4.84
N ASP A 611 -4.93 25.65 5.05
CA ASP A 611 -6.15 25.38 4.28
C ASP A 611 -7.39 26.08 4.87
N GLY A 612 -7.22 26.81 5.97
CA GLY A 612 -8.33 27.38 6.74
C GLY A 612 -8.83 26.40 7.81
N ASP A 613 -10.12 26.51 8.16
CA ASP A 613 -10.71 25.63 9.18
C ASP A 613 -10.85 24.20 8.64
N ILE A 614 -10.26 23.24 9.35
CA ILE A 614 -10.44 21.80 9.11
C ILE A 614 -11.39 21.26 10.17
N THR A 615 -12.69 21.21 9.85
CA THR A 615 -13.74 20.78 10.79
C THR A 615 -13.94 19.27 10.85
N GLU A 616 -13.42 18.54 9.85
CA GLU A 616 -13.40 17.08 9.76
C GLU A 616 -11.97 16.66 9.47
N PHE A 617 -11.29 16.07 10.44
CA PHE A 617 -9.89 15.67 10.34
C PHE A 617 -9.73 14.19 10.63
N GLU A 618 -9.33 13.41 9.63
CA GLU A 618 -9.02 11.98 9.75
C GLU A 618 -7.59 11.75 9.26
N ALA A 619 -6.75 11.18 10.12
CA ALA A 619 -5.32 11.08 9.87
C ALA A 619 -4.66 10.00 10.71
N ASP A 620 -3.43 9.62 10.34
CA ASP A 620 -2.52 8.91 11.24
C ASP A 620 -1.56 9.93 11.90
N LEU A 621 -1.64 10.19 13.20
CA LEU A 621 -0.72 11.14 13.87
C LEU A 621 0.76 10.74 13.75
N ASN A 622 1.05 9.48 13.40
CA ASN A 622 2.41 9.04 13.10
C ASN A 622 2.99 9.74 11.84
N GLU A 623 2.17 10.37 10.99
CA GLU A 623 2.67 11.30 9.95
C GLU A 623 3.46 12.45 10.58
N PHE A 624 3.10 12.90 11.78
CA PHE A 624 3.79 14.00 12.44
C PHE A 624 5.02 13.52 13.22
N PHE A 625 4.94 12.42 13.98
CA PHE A 625 5.97 11.95 14.94
C PHE A 625 7.26 11.39 14.33
N GLY A 626 7.20 10.15 13.81
CA GLY A 626 8.28 9.46 13.10
C GLY A 626 9.21 8.52 13.88
N ALA A 627 9.45 7.33 13.31
CA ALA A 627 10.78 6.82 12.96
C ALA A 627 10.70 5.76 11.85
N LEU A 628 11.79 5.66 11.08
CA LEU A 628 12.01 4.77 9.95
C LEU A 628 11.51 3.33 10.21
N THR A 629 10.34 3.00 9.66
CA THR A 629 10.04 1.63 9.21
C THR A 629 10.09 1.70 7.70
N VAL A 630 10.87 0.82 7.09
CA VAL A 630 10.94 0.69 5.63
C VAL A 630 9.59 0.15 5.16
N SER A 631 8.67 1.09 4.92
CA SER A 631 7.39 0.89 4.26
C SER A 631 7.13 1.92 3.18
N LEU A 632 7.38 1.55 1.94
CA LEU A 632 6.76 2.15 0.76
C LEU A 632 5.42 1.45 0.51
N HIS A 633 4.50 1.57 1.45
CA HIS A 633 3.10 1.91 1.23
C HIS A 633 2.70 2.67 2.50
N LEU A 634 2.27 3.93 2.34
CA LEU A 634 2.09 4.98 3.35
C LEU A 634 3.40 5.63 3.84
N ARG A 635 3.83 6.69 3.14
CA ARG A 635 4.56 7.79 3.78
C ARG A 635 3.64 9.00 3.85
N ALA A 636 2.72 8.94 4.79
CA ALA A 636 2.67 9.91 5.86
C ALA A 636 4.08 10.45 6.17
N ALA A 637 4.37 11.69 5.83
CA ALA A 637 5.73 12.22 5.94
C ALA A 637 6.10 12.47 7.40
N GLN A 638 6.62 11.44 8.08
CA GLN A 638 7.20 11.48 9.43
C GLN A 638 8.11 12.70 9.64
N TYR A 639 7.53 13.79 10.15
CA TYR A 639 8.11 15.12 9.97
C TYR A 639 9.07 15.50 11.09
N LEU A 640 8.70 15.24 12.35
CA LEU A 640 9.43 15.73 13.52
C LEU A 640 10.83 15.11 13.64
N VAL A 641 10.94 13.78 13.57
CA VAL A 641 12.24 13.11 13.64
C VAL A 641 13.11 13.42 12.41
N SER A 642 12.52 13.40 11.21
CA SER A 642 13.29 13.51 9.96
C SER A 642 13.73 14.95 9.65
N ASN A 643 12.91 15.96 9.99
CA ASN A 643 13.12 17.34 9.56
C ASN A 643 13.36 18.31 10.72
N GLN A 644 12.93 17.99 11.93
CA GLN A 644 12.99 18.92 13.08
C GLN A 644 13.99 18.51 14.16
N GLY A 645 14.69 17.39 13.98
CA GLY A 645 15.73 16.92 14.90
C GLY A 645 15.18 16.40 16.23
N VAL A 646 13.88 16.06 16.28
CA VAL A 646 13.31 15.36 17.45
C VAL A 646 13.93 13.97 17.50
N SER A 647 14.40 13.53 18.67
CA SER A 647 14.95 12.17 18.79
C SER A 647 13.82 11.13 18.66
N SER A 648 14.03 10.09 17.85
CA SER A 648 13.13 8.93 17.79
C SER A 648 13.06 8.14 19.10
N SER A 649 13.97 8.42 20.04
CA SER A 649 13.95 7.86 21.39
C SER A 649 13.00 8.57 22.36
N GLN A 650 12.34 9.66 21.94
CA GLN A 650 11.32 10.30 22.75
C GLN A 650 10.11 9.38 22.88
N PHE A 651 9.44 9.44 24.02
CA PHE A 651 8.18 8.75 24.26
C PHE A 651 7.02 9.71 24.06
N LEU A 652 5.96 9.20 23.46
CA LEU A 652 4.66 9.85 23.43
C LEU A 652 4.06 9.81 24.86
N GLN A 653 3.98 10.94 25.53
CA GLN A 653 3.52 11.04 26.92
C GLN A 653 2.03 11.36 27.03
N SER A 654 1.48 12.14 26.10
CA SER A 654 0.05 12.49 26.08
C SER A 654 -0.39 12.94 24.69
N ILE A 655 -1.66 12.67 24.36
CA ILE A 655 -2.38 13.24 23.21
C ILE A 655 -3.67 13.87 23.75
N GLN A 656 -3.83 15.16 23.48
CA GLN A 656 -4.98 15.95 23.86
C GLN A 656 -5.60 16.63 22.63
N THR A 657 -6.91 16.89 22.68
CA THR A 657 -7.62 17.74 21.69
C THR A 657 -8.57 18.70 22.37
N GLY A 658 -8.59 19.95 21.92
CA GLY A 658 -9.29 21.04 22.60
C GLY A 658 -9.29 22.36 21.84
N THR A 659 -9.49 23.45 22.58
CA THR A 659 -9.49 24.82 22.07
C THR A 659 -8.84 25.76 23.08
N GLU A 660 -7.99 26.65 22.59
CA GLU A 660 -7.35 27.73 23.34
C GLU A 660 -8.06 29.06 23.09
N PRO A 661 -9.05 29.46 23.92
CA PRO A 661 -9.67 30.77 23.80
C PRO A 661 -8.79 31.89 24.35
N PHE A 662 -8.67 32.97 23.59
CA PHE A 662 -8.05 34.22 24.01
C PHE A 662 -9.13 35.24 24.41
N THR A 663 -10.02 35.58 23.46
CA THR A 663 -11.15 36.50 23.67
C THR A 663 -12.32 36.19 22.71
N GLY A 664 -13.52 36.61 23.11
CA GLY A 664 -14.77 36.39 22.38
C GLY A 664 -15.73 35.47 23.13
N SER A 665 -16.73 34.96 22.42
CA SER A 665 -17.67 33.95 22.93
C SER A 665 -17.86 32.86 21.89
N ALA A 666 -17.89 31.61 22.32
CA ALA A 666 -18.24 30.50 21.44
C ALA A 666 -18.84 29.30 22.17
N ASP A 667 -19.52 28.49 21.38
CA ASP A 667 -19.99 27.15 21.69
C ASP A 667 -19.34 26.19 20.68
N LEU A 668 -18.30 25.49 21.12
CA LEU A 668 -17.57 24.50 20.33
C LEU A 668 -18.09 23.10 20.66
N LEU A 669 -18.66 22.43 19.66
CA LEU A 669 -19.06 21.04 19.74
C LEU A 669 -18.03 20.15 19.05
N THR A 670 -17.48 19.17 19.77
CA THR A 670 -16.85 17.99 19.18
C THR A 670 -17.93 16.92 18.95
N ASN A 671 -18.33 16.74 17.69
CA ASN A 671 -19.33 15.76 17.30
C ASN A 671 -18.82 14.34 17.56
N SER A 672 -17.55 14.10 17.22
CA SER A 672 -16.84 12.85 17.53
C SER A 672 -15.34 13.10 17.55
N TYR A 673 -14.66 12.44 18.47
CA TYR A 673 -13.20 12.35 18.52
C TYR A 673 -12.80 10.94 18.89
N SER A 674 -11.78 10.42 18.20
CA SER A 674 -11.14 9.16 18.52
C SER A 674 -9.65 9.24 18.21
N VAL A 675 -8.84 8.57 19.02
CA VAL A 675 -7.41 8.35 18.75
C VAL A 675 -6.97 7.04 19.35
N SER A 676 -6.05 6.35 18.69
CA SER A 676 -5.36 5.18 19.23
C SER A 676 -3.90 5.20 18.80
N VAL A 677 -3.05 4.49 19.54
CA VAL A 677 -1.63 4.30 19.19
C VAL A 677 -1.33 2.81 19.24
N SER A 678 -0.69 2.30 18.19
CA SER A 678 -0.21 0.93 18.11
C SER A 678 1.31 0.90 18.02
N SER A 679 1.93 -0.08 18.66
CA SER A 679 3.37 -0.34 18.54
C SER A 679 3.67 -1.37 17.46
N LYS A 680 4.89 -1.36 16.93
CA LYS A 680 5.41 -2.33 15.95
C LYS A 680 5.52 -3.76 16.50
#